data_AF-A0A9P1BPZ2-F1
#
_entry.id   AF-A0A9P1BPZ2-F1
#
_cell.length_a   1.000
_cell.length_b   1.000
_cell.length_c   1.000
_cell.angle_alpha   90.00
_cell.angle_beta   90.00
_cell.angle_gamma   90.00
#
_symmetry.space_group_name_H-M   'P 1'
#
loop_
_entity.id
_entity.type
_entity.pdbx_description
1 polymer ?
#
loop_
_entity_poly.entity_id
_entity_poly.type
_entity_poly.pdbx_seq_one_letter_code
_entity_poly.pdbx_strand_id
1 'polypeptide(L)'
;MSTDAVELSFQRASVHLVHDVKRLEDGEDLNDALLDFFVKLGQALIPNRKDSGGIVGFNEGLSPVAYLGSYFYGMLQKGHTSDGRQGHANVANWAKRRLGKGGLFAEQVGALAVPVNELLRDYMGRQQEKHWWLALLVNPRAPCPNDGPLQEAVSVSCLDSFARTGMRYKPPRRALKVEKDSRNEAYFVEVSSFSRSGFVALIAFRAQGDGSLGPLLDPRLSRLQFGHRVIKEPELDLKVRNYGDHGVPGVLEGTLEFAFDSSTRICGEYTLHYAGVGEYKPALKLELRREPNQSQLQVSKLLGGYCGKEFELSESAVSYSDAQVAEALQLADTPQQESAHDCGFFILEQVLRLLQLSPTALRSLASKSTEDIASLPWPSQREVVKRKKKLREITADLFVASRRQNTSDVEVLLKNDELLRKKLLLAMWEGPYFARAVANVIAMDPGPMPEVPILPKEEDTKKEEEESDESSSRSSSPARSSSSGSSSSHKKRKHRDRGDSHGAKRPRTTEPTAPGAAEPRHHGHSGTRHARPPPPPSFTKDDLQGYPSKTLRNLCVQYKVLPPGMVERTDLLKALEPLAVVKNATPASASARAGAERLGNGTFTRSDLPSFTNVELETMPISKLKMYCIQYGRLPSGSLEKSDLKKALAPLAKVAQPPPASSVPKKVLPSFTLEELQTMPISKLKNHCLQYGRMPHGPVERTDLVNLLKPFATGARSTLTTAPATLPGAVPAPASTAASTAPAAKPEGDGFSLEELKTMSMKMLKTFCLRHKVMPHGPVEKCDLQKALEPFAR
;
A
#
# COMPACT_ATOMS: atom_id res chain seq x y z
N MET A 1 32.47 22.43 13.84
CA MET A 1 31.38 21.48 14.13
C MET A 1 30.64 21.27 12.82
N SER A 2 30.74 20.06 12.24
CA SER A 2 30.04 19.72 11.00
C SER A 2 28.54 19.71 11.30
N THR A 3 27.77 20.51 10.56
CA THR A 3 26.31 20.43 10.59
C THR A 3 25.92 19.10 10.00
N ASP A 4 25.36 18.20 10.81
CA ASP A 4 24.78 16.95 10.32
C ASP A 4 23.87 17.26 9.13
N ALA A 5 24.12 16.65 7.97
CA ALA A 5 23.28 16.83 6.80
C ALA A 5 21.90 16.20 7.07
N VAL A 6 20.97 17.02 7.58
CA VAL A 6 19.60 16.58 7.90
C VAL A 6 18.71 16.57 6.66
N GLU A 7 19.12 17.22 5.57
CA GLU A 7 18.35 17.38 4.35
C GLU A 7 19.16 16.97 3.11
N LEU A 8 18.51 16.31 2.16
CA LEU A 8 19.01 16.07 0.81
C LEU A 8 18.23 16.94 -0.16
N SER A 9 18.89 17.52 -1.16
CA SER A 9 18.24 18.30 -2.22
C SER A 9 18.60 17.75 -3.60
N PHE A 10 17.62 17.73 -4.50
CA PHE A 10 17.79 17.36 -5.90
C PHE A 10 16.79 18.13 -6.78
N GLN A 11 17.27 18.98 -7.69
CA GLN A 11 16.43 19.74 -8.63
C GLN A 11 15.19 20.41 -7.97
N ARG A 12 15.41 21.12 -6.85
CA ARG A 12 14.37 21.79 -6.03
C ARG A 12 13.37 20.86 -5.32
N ALA A 13 13.55 19.54 -5.36
CA ALA A 13 12.93 18.65 -4.38
C ALA A 13 13.89 18.48 -3.22
N SER A 14 13.36 18.36 -2.00
CA SER A 14 14.17 18.04 -0.84
C SER A 14 13.52 16.97 0.03
N VAL A 15 14.36 16.25 0.77
CA VAL A 15 13.98 15.15 1.65
C VAL A 15 14.70 15.34 2.97
N HIS A 16 13.92 15.39 4.05
CA HIS A 16 14.38 15.58 5.41
C HIS A 16 14.51 14.23 6.15
N LEU A 17 15.68 13.96 6.72
CA LEU A 17 16.03 12.70 7.38
C LEU A 17 15.00 12.29 8.46
N VAL A 18 14.57 13.25 9.27
CA VAL A 18 13.69 12.97 10.42
C VAL A 18 12.23 12.76 10.04
N HIS A 19 11.74 13.50 9.03
CA HIS A 19 10.31 13.57 8.74
C HIS A 19 9.91 12.67 7.57
N ASP A 20 10.75 12.65 6.54
CA ASP A 20 10.41 11.99 5.29
C ASP A 20 10.91 10.56 5.29
N VAL A 21 12.14 10.28 5.73
CA VAL A 21 12.71 8.91 5.68
C VAL A 21 11.88 7.90 6.48
N LYS A 22 11.24 8.32 7.57
CA LYS A 22 10.30 7.47 8.32
C LYS A 22 9.14 6.97 7.44
N ARG A 23 8.71 7.75 6.45
CA ARG A 23 7.67 7.36 5.49
C ARG A 23 8.08 6.24 4.54
N LEU A 24 9.36 5.87 4.52
CA LEU A 24 9.85 4.69 3.80
C LEU A 24 9.68 3.39 4.61
N GLU A 25 9.26 3.46 5.87
CA GLU A 25 8.97 2.31 6.74
C GLU A 25 7.65 1.60 6.37
N ASP A 26 7.51 0.35 6.80
CA ASP A 26 6.33 -0.46 6.50
C ASP A 26 5.12 0.10 7.26
N GLY A 27 3.97 0.17 6.59
CA GLY A 27 2.74 0.77 7.15
C GLY A 27 2.70 2.30 7.13
N GLU A 28 3.70 2.98 6.58
CA GLU A 28 3.66 4.42 6.36
C GLU A 28 3.41 4.76 4.88
N ASP A 29 2.60 5.80 4.66
CA ASP A 29 2.31 6.36 3.34
C ASP A 29 3.48 7.19 2.83
N LEU A 30 3.79 7.05 1.53
CA LEU A 30 4.70 7.97 0.86
C LEU A 30 4.11 9.39 0.87
N ASN A 31 4.94 10.39 1.17
CA ASN A 31 4.53 11.79 1.10
C ASN A 31 4.94 12.45 -0.22
N ASP A 32 4.43 13.66 -0.44
CA ASP A 32 4.69 14.47 -1.62
C ASP A 32 6.19 14.70 -1.87
N ALA A 33 6.95 14.98 -0.81
CA ALA A 33 8.38 15.29 -0.88
C ALA A 33 9.18 14.11 -1.44
N LEU A 34 8.95 12.90 -0.92
CA LEU A 34 9.61 11.69 -1.40
C LEU A 34 9.18 11.34 -2.83
N LEU A 35 7.89 11.46 -3.15
CA LEU A 35 7.39 11.18 -4.50
C LEU A 35 8.05 12.13 -5.52
N ASP A 36 8.03 13.45 -5.26
CA ASP A 36 8.66 14.44 -6.13
C ASP A 36 10.18 14.22 -6.25
N PHE A 37 10.85 13.88 -5.15
CA PHE A 37 12.29 13.65 -5.12
C PHE A 37 12.68 12.43 -5.96
N PHE A 38 12.01 11.29 -5.78
CA PHE A 38 12.33 10.08 -6.55
C PHE A 38 11.85 10.14 -7.99
N VAL A 39 10.75 10.81 -8.32
CA VAL A 39 10.38 10.97 -9.73
C VAL A 39 11.44 11.79 -10.48
N LYS A 40 11.94 12.89 -9.90
CA LYS A 40 13.00 13.70 -10.51
C LYS A 40 14.32 12.95 -10.65
N LEU A 41 14.73 12.21 -9.62
CA LEU A 41 15.89 11.32 -9.72
C LEU A 41 15.69 10.28 -10.83
N GLY A 42 14.48 9.72 -10.96
CA GLY A 42 14.11 8.83 -12.05
C GLY A 42 14.26 9.51 -13.42
N GLN A 43 13.72 10.72 -13.60
CA GLN A 43 13.84 11.49 -14.85
C GLN A 43 15.29 11.79 -15.23
N ALA A 44 16.17 12.03 -14.25
CA ALA A 44 17.59 12.28 -14.49
C ALA A 44 18.41 11.00 -14.80
N LEU A 45 17.91 9.83 -14.38
CA LEU A 45 18.64 8.57 -14.47
C LEU A 45 18.06 7.59 -15.52
N ILE A 46 16.78 7.71 -15.88
CA ILE A 46 16.03 6.79 -16.74
C ILE A 46 15.39 7.54 -17.93
N PRO A 47 15.70 7.18 -19.19
CA PRO A 47 16.79 6.37 -19.71
C PRO A 47 17.91 7.30 -20.20
N ASN A 48 19.09 7.26 -19.59
CA ASN A 48 20.18 8.15 -19.99
C ASN A 48 20.90 7.61 -21.24
N ARG A 49 20.24 7.70 -22.41
CA ARG A 49 20.78 7.27 -23.71
C ARG A 49 21.98 8.17 -24.07
N LYS A 50 23.20 7.66 -23.93
CA LYS A 50 24.45 8.31 -24.37
C LYS A 50 24.66 8.23 -25.89
N ASP A 51 23.72 7.65 -26.63
CA ASP A 51 23.89 7.23 -28.04
C ASP A 51 24.13 8.37 -29.03
N SER A 52 24.04 9.65 -28.62
CA SER A 52 24.46 10.79 -29.44
C SER A 52 25.95 11.15 -29.33
N GLY A 53 26.77 10.36 -28.62
CA GLY A 53 28.24 10.52 -28.60
C GLY A 53 28.75 11.77 -27.86
N GLY A 54 27.86 12.58 -27.29
CA GLY A 54 28.19 13.72 -26.44
C GLY A 54 27.97 13.40 -24.97
N ILE A 55 28.87 13.88 -24.10
CA ILE A 55 28.62 13.97 -22.66
C ILE A 55 27.53 15.04 -22.47
N VAL A 56 26.27 14.68 -22.67
CA VAL A 56 25.15 15.57 -22.36
C VAL A 56 25.06 15.67 -20.84
N GLY A 57 25.19 16.89 -20.31
CA GLY A 57 25.07 17.15 -18.87
C GLY A 57 23.69 16.74 -18.34
N PHE A 58 23.55 16.64 -17.01
CA PHE A 58 22.32 16.24 -16.30
C PHE A 58 21.05 17.06 -16.61
N ASN A 59 21.10 18.07 -17.50
CA ASN A 59 20.07 19.10 -17.65
C ASN A 59 19.53 19.32 -19.08
N GLU A 60 20.01 18.64 -20.13
CA GLU A 60 19.62 19.02 -21.51
C GLU A 60 18.65 18.05 -22.21
N GLY A 61 18.39 16.86 -21.65
CA GLY A 61 17.35 15.95 -22.15
C GLY A 61 16.07 16.08 -21.35
N LEU A 62 15.01 16.65 -21.93
CA LEU A 62 13.66 16.56 -21.35
C LEU A 62 13.20 15.09 -21.40
N SER A 63 12.63 14.63 -20.29
CA SER A 63 12.19 13.25 -20.09
C SER A 63 11.00 12.86 -20.99
N PRO A 64 10.87 11.57 -21.41
CA PRO A 64 9.69 11.06 -22.12
C PRO A 64 8.37 11.29 -21.38
N VAL A 65 8.45 11.41 -20.05
CA VAL A 65 7.30 11.65 -19.18
C VAL A 65 7.49 12.99 -18.48
N ALA A 66 6.64 13.95 -18.80
CA ALA A 66 6.54 15.20 -18.07
C ALA A 66 5.99 14.95 -16.65
N TYR A 67 6.55 15.64 -15.66
CA TYR A 67 6.13 15.55 -14.26
C TYR A 67 6.07 16.94 -13.62
N LEU A 68 4.86 17.37 -13.26
CA LEU A 68 4.64 18.71 -12.70
C LEU A 68 4.68 18.74 -11.17
N GLY A 69 4.77 17.59 -10.51
CA GLY A 69 4.72 17.46 -9.05
C GLY A 69 3.35 17.04 -8.54
N SER A 70 3.31 16.45 -7.35
CA SER A 70 2.07 15.94 -6.75
C SER A 70 1.03 17.03 -6.43
N TYR A 71 1.49 18.26 -6.18
CA TYR A 71 0.61 19.41 -5.92
C TYR A 71 -0.09 19.96 -7.18
N PHE A 72 0.29 19.51 -8.40
CA PHE A 72 -0.16 20.11 -9.65
C PHE A 72 -1.68 20.05 -9.77
N TYR A 73 -2.25 18.87 -9.53
CA TYR A 73 -3.69 18.65 -9.59
C TYR A 73 -4.46 19.52 -8.60
N GLY A 74 -4.01 19.56 -7.34
CA GLY A 74 -4.65 20.39 -6.30
C GLY A 74 -4.62 21.89 -6.64
N MET A 75 -3.55 22.36 -7.27
CA MET A 75 -3.45 23.75 -7.74
C MET A 75 -4.30 24.01 -8.98
N LEU A 76 -4.43 23.04 -9.89
CA LEU A 76 -5.31 23.13 -11.06
C LEU A 76 -6.78 23.30 -10.63
N GLN A 77 -7.18 22.66 -9.53
CA GLN A 77 -8.52 22.75 -8.93
C GLN A 77 -8.74 23.98 -8.04
N LYS A 78 -7.69 24.74 -7.74
CA LYS A 78 -7.76 25.85 -6.78
C LYS A 78 -8.81 26.88 -7.22
N GLY A 79 -9.68 27.28 -6.29
CA GLY A 79 -10.77 28.20 -6.58
C GLY A 79 -12.01 27.53 -7.18
N HIS A 80 -12.16 26.21 -7.05
CA HIS A 80 -13.31 25.45 -7.53
C HIS A 80 -13.56 25.61 -9.03
N THR A 81 -12.47 25.58 -9.80
CA THR A 81 -12.51 25.70 -11.26
C THR A 81 -13.39 24.60 -11.86
N SER A 82 -14.27 24.98 -12.80
CA SER A 82 -15.22 24.03 -13.41
C SER A 82 -14.59 23.10 -14.44
N ASP A 83 -13.44 23.50 -14.97
CA ASP A 83 -12.65 22.80 -15.98
C ASP A 83 -11.17 23.21 -15.91
N GLY A 84 -10.35 22.52 -16.71
CA GLY A 84 -8.92 22.74 -16.75
C GLY A 84 -8.48 24.04 -17.41
N ARG A 85 -9.33 24.66 -18.25
CA ARG A 85 -8.99 25.92 -18.93
C ARG A 85 -8.98 27.06 -17.94
N GLN A 86 -9.96 27.11 -17.04
CA GLN A 86 -9.97 28.06 -15.92
C GLN A 86 -8.83 27.79 -14.95
N GLY A 87 -8.59 26.51 -14.63
CA GLY A 87 -7.50 26.09 -13.75
C GLY A 87 -6.10 26.38 -14.28
N HIS A 88 -5.93 26.49 -15.60
CA HIS A 88 -4.64 26.72 -16.26
C HIS A 88 -3.90 27.92 -15.69
N ALA A 89 -4.59 29.05 -15.45
CA ALA A 89 -3.98 30.26 -14.91
C ALA A 89 -3.31 30.04 -13.54
N ASN A 90 -3.83 29.12 -12.72
CA ASN A 90 -3.26 28.79 -11.41
C ASN A 90 -1.91 28.05 -11.51
N VAL A 91 -1.67 27.37 -12.63
CA VAL A 91 -0.52 26.47 -12.82
C VAL A 91 0.40 26.87 -13.96
N ALA A 92 0.02 27.79 -14.84
CA ALA A 92 0.75 28.14 -16.06
C ALA A 92 2.23 28.49 -15.82
N ASN A 93 2.50 29.41 -14.88
CA ASN A 93 3.87 29.83 -14.53
C ASN A 93 4.67 28.70 -13.86
N TRP A 94 4.00 27.79 -13.17
CA TRP A 94 4.62 26.64 -12.57
C TRP A 94 4.96 25.59 -13.63
N ALA A 95 4.00 25.23 -14.48
CA ALA A 95 4.17 24.29 -15.59
C ALA A 95 5.28 24.76 -16.55
N LYS A 96 5.23 26.02 -17.00
CA LYS A 96 6.25 26.62 -17.87
C LYS A 96 7.68 26.48 -17.32
N ARG A 97 7.86 26.65 -16.00
CA ARG A 97 9.17 26.50 -15.34
C ARG A 97 9.65 25.06 -15.22
N ARG A 98 8.74 24.08 -15.15
CA ARG A 98 9.11 22.65 -15.01
C ARG A 98 9.24 21.93 -16.36
N LEU A 99 8.43 22.32 -17.36
CA LEU A 99 8.44 21.70 -18.68
C LEU A 99 9.52 22.27 -19.61
N GLY A 100 10.05 23.47 -19.32
CA GLY A 100 11.12 24.07 -20.11
C GLY A 100 10.67 24.50 -21.52
N LYS A 101 11.61 24.53 -22.46
CA LYS A 101 11.36 24.97 -23.84
C LYS A 101 10.47 23.94 -24.57
N GLY A 102 9.42 24.41 -25.22
CA GLY A 102 8.42 23.58 -25.90
C GLY A 102 7.25 23.16 -25.01
N GLY A 103 7.35 23.34 -23.69
CA GLY A 103 6.24 23.08 -22.76
C GLY A 103 5.75 21.63 -22.83
N LEU A 104 4.43 21.45 -22.71
CA LEU A 104 3.79 20.14 -22.74
C LEU A 104 3.91 19.44 -24.11
N PHE A 105 4.10 20.22 -25.18
CA PHE A 105 4.16 19.72 -26.56
C PHE A 105 5.58 19.61 -27.12
N ALA A 106 6.58 19.64 -26.25
CA ALA A 106 7.94 19.35 -26.66
C ALA A 106 8.02 17.94 -27.29
N GLU A 107 8.83 17.76 -28.32
CA GLU A 107 8.87 16.51 -29.11
C GLU A 107 9.14 15.24 -28.32
N GLN A 108 9.94 15.42 -27.28
CA GLN A 108 10.36 14.42 -26.35
C GLN A 108 9.32 14.12 -25.27
N VAL A 109 8.23 14.89 -25.12
CA VAL A 109 7.19 14.58 -24.14
C VAL A 109 6.16 13.66 -24.81
N GLY A 110 6.15 12.39 -24.40
CA GLY A 110 5.15 11.41 -24.83
C GLY A 110 3.93 11.34 -23.92
N ALA A 111 4.10 11.68 -22.64
CA ALA A 111 3.01 11.69 -21.66
C ALA A 111 3.27 12.69 -20.52
N LEU A 112 2.21 13.08 -19.82
CA LEU A 112 2.23 13.86 -18.57
C LEU A 112 1.69 12.99 -17.43
N ALA A 113 2.54 12.72 -16.43
CA ALA A 113 2.18 11.99 -15.22
C ALA A 113 1.71 12.95 -14.13
N VAL A 114 0.49 12.71 -13.63
CA VAL A 114 -0.17 13.53 -12.60
C VAL A 114 -0.61 12.64 -11.45
N PRO A 115 0.15 12.60 -10.33
CA PRO A 115 -0.32 11.97 -9.11
C PRO A 115 -1.56 12.68 -8.59
N VAL A 116 -2.59 11.91 -8.25
CA VAL A 116 -3.85 12.39 -7.67
C VAL A 116 -3.95 11.87 -6.25
N ASN A 117 -4.07 12.79 -5.29
CA ASN A 117 -4.35 12.47 -3.88
C ASN A 117 -5.84 12.66 -3.63
N GLU A 118 -6.60 11.57 -3.71
CA GLU A 118 -8.03 11.56 -3.51
C GLU A 118 -8.38 11.36 -2.03
N LEU A 119 -9.28 12.20 -1.51
CA LEU A 119 -9.87 11.98 -0.20
C LEU A 119 -11.08 11.06 -0.36
N LEU A 120 -10.92 9.80 0.03
CA LEU A 120 -11.99 8.82 -0.04
C LEU A 120 -13.09 9.18 0.95
N ARG A 121 -14.31 9.19 0.43
CA ARG A 121 -15.53 9.39 1.22
C ARG A 121 -16.29 8.07 1.33
N ASP A 122 -16.86 7.82 2.49
CA ASP A 122 -17.81 6.72 2.68
C ASP A 122 -19.17 7.03 2.06
N TYR A 123 -20.10 6.09 2.16
CA TYR A 123 -21.48 6.26 1.69
C TYR A 123 -22.25 7.36 2.44
N MET A 124 -21.76 7.82 3.60
CA MET A 124 -22.29 8.95 4.35
C MET A 124 -21.59 10.28 4.00
N GLY A 125 -20.63 10.27 3.06
CA GLY A 125 -19.84 11.42 2.67
C GLY A 125 -18.72 11.82 3.64
N ARG A 126 -18.48 11.03 4.70
CA ARG A 126 -17.41 11.26 5.68
C ARG A 126 -16.08 10.85 5.09
N GLN A 127 -15.03 11.62 5.38
CA GLN A 127 -13.68 11.28 4.96
C GLN A 127 -13.19 10.06 5.74
N GLN A 128 -12.81 9.01 5.03
CA GLN A 128 -12.21 7.82 5.64
C GLN A 128 -10.69 7.86 5.49
N GLU A 129 -10.21 7.87 4.24
CA GLU A 129 -8.81 7.61 3.95
C GLU A 129 -8.30 8.48 2.79
N LYS A 130 -6.99 8.72 2.77
CA LYS A 130 -6.31 9.31 1.62
C LYS A 130 -5.87 8.19 0.70
N HIS A 131 -6.10 8.36 -0.59
CA HIS A 131 -5.72 7.38 -1.59
C HIS A 131 -4.98 8.04 -2.74
N TRP A 132 -3.84 7.47 -3.10
CA TRP A 132 -3.04 7.92 -4.21
C TRP A 132 -3.29 7.06 -5.44
N TRP A 133 -3.63 7.69 -6.56
CA TRP A 133 -3.61 7.05 -7.87
C TRP A 133 -2.98 7.95 -8.94
N LEU A 134 -2.63 7.39 -10.09
CA LEU A 134 -1.92 8.12 -11.15
C LEU A 134 -2.84 8.39 -12.33
N ALA A 135 -3.02 9.65 -12.69
CA ALA A 135 -3.57 10.04 -13.99
C ALA A 135 -2.43 10.26 -14.98
N LEU A 136 -2.55 9.66 -16.16
CA LEU A 136 -1.56 9.77 -17.22
C LEU A 136 -2.22 10.35 -18.47
N LEU A 137 -1.87 11.59 -18.82
CA LEU A 137 -2.28 12.20 -20.08
C LEU A 137 -1.29 11.77 -21.16
N VAL A 138 -1.73 10.89 -22.06
CA VAL A 138 -0.91 10.26 -23.09
C VAL A 138 -1.10 10.98 -24.42
N ASN A 139 0.01 11.19 -25.13
CA ASN A 139 0.06 11.89 -26.41
C ASN A 139 -0.58 13.30 -26.37
N PRO A 140 -0.15 14.21 -25.47
CA PRO A 140 -0.74 15.54 -25.38
C PRO A 140 -0.62 16.36 -26.68
N ARG A 141 0.29 15.98 -27.59
CA ARG A 141 0.52 16.65 -28.87
C ARG A 141 -0.49 16.30 -29.96
N ALA A 142 -1.29 15.26 -29.78
CA ALA A 142 -2.22 14.83 -30.80
C ALA A 142 -3.17 15.97 -31.21
N PRO A 143 -3.20 16.37 -32.49
CA PRO A 143 -4.25 17.24 -32.99
C PRO A 143 -5.61 16.54 -32.92
N CYS A 144 -6.70 17.31 -33.00
CA CYS A 144 -8.04 16.73 -33.13
C CYS A 144 -8.10 15.78 -34.34
N PRO A 145 -8.69 14.58 -34.20
CA PRO A 145 -8.71 13.54 -35.24
C PRO A 145 -9.52 13.85 -36.50
N ASN A 146 -10.05 15.08 -36.66
CA ASN A 146 -10.88 15.43 -37.81
C ASN A 146 -10.08 15.60 -39.13
N ASP A 147 -8.74 15.64 -39.07
CA ASP A 147 -7.89 16.01 -40.23
C ASP A 147 -7.11 14.83 -40.88
N GLY A 148 -7.36 13.57 -40.52
CA GLY A 148 -6.77 12.45 -41.27
C GLY A 148 -6.94 11.04 -40.69
N PRO A 149 -6.79 9.98 -41.52
CA PRO A 149 -7.26 8.62 -41.20
C PRO A 149 -6.43 7.82 -40.17
N LEU A 150 -5.33 8.35 -39.60
CA LEU A 150 -4.44 7.58 -38.70
C LEU A 150 -3.75 8.43 -37.60
N GLN A 151 -4.34 9.56 -37.19
CA GLN A 151 -3.75 10.33 -36.09
C GLN A 151 -4.04 9.66 -34.73
N GLU A 152 -2.98 9.38 -33.98
CA GLU A 152 -3.05 8.89 -32.61
C GLU A 152 -3.77 9.94 -31.75
N ALA A 153 -4.84 9.57 -31.04
CA ALA A 153 -5.62 10.49 -30.20
C ALA A 153 -4.91 10.82 -28.87
N VAL A 154 -5.28 11.92 -28.23
CA VAL A 154 -4.97 12.16 -26.80
C VAL A 154 -5.81 11.20 -25.96
N SER A 155 -5.23 10.58 -24.94
CA SER A 155 -6.00 9.79 -23.95
C SER A 155 -5.63 10.15 -22.52
N VAL A 156 -6.57 9.91 -21.59
CA VAL A 156 -6.29 9.99 -20.15
C VAL A 156 -6.42 8.60 -19.56
N SER A 157 -5.31 8.02 -19.12
CA SER A 157 -5.28 6.72 -18.43
C SER A 157 -5.30 6.90 -16.92
N CYS A 158 -6.26 6.27 -16.22
CA CYS A 158 -6.29 6.19 -14.76
C CYS A 158 -5.68 4.87 -14.28
N LEU A 159 -4.52 4.96 -13.62
CA LEU A 159 -3.81 3.86 -12.99
C LEU A 159 -4.07 3.89 -11.49
N ASP A 160 -5.09 3.16 -11.07
CA ASP A 160 -5.60 3.16 -9.71
C ASP A 160 -5.63 1.74 -9.16
N SER A 161 -4.76 1.52 -8.16
CA SER A 161 -4.54 0.24 -7.49
C SER A 161 -5.56 -0.05 -6.39
N PHE A 162 -6.51 0.85 -6.11
CA PHE A 162 -7.61 0.59 -5.19
C PHE A 162 -8.87 0.19 -5.99
N ALA A 163 -9.12 -1.11 -6.05
CA ALA A 163 -10.26 -1.66 -6.77
C ALA A 163 -11.57 -1.41 -6.01
N ARG A 164 -12.41 -0.54 -6.56
CA ARG A 164 -13.84 -0.44 -6.25
C ARG A 164 -14.61 -0.54 -7.55
N THR A 165 -15.06 -1.73 -7.89
CA THR A 165 -15.85 -1.97 -9.10
C THR A 165 -17.10 -2.72 -8.75
N GLY A 166 -18.20 -2.42 -9.43
CA GLY A 166 -19.47 -3.06 -9.18
C GLY A 166 -20.32 -3.03 -10.43
N MET A 167 -20.96 -4.16 -10.71
CA MET A 167 -21.95 -4.29 -11.76
C MET A 167 -23.26 -4.79 -11.17
N ARG A 168 -24.35 -4.14 -11.58
CA ARG A 168 -25.71 -4.61 -11.35
C ARG A 168 -26.27 -5.12 -12.67
N TYR A 169 -26.74 -6.36 -12.70
CA TYR A 169 -27.27 -6.97 -13.91
C TYR A 169 -28.77 -6.67 -14.04
N LYS A 170 -29.17 -6.06 -15.16
CA LYS A 170 -30.56 -5.78 -15.51
C LYS A 170 -30.82 -6.25 -16.97
N PRO A 171 -31.61 -7.31 -17.19
CA PRO A 171 -32.17 -8.21 -16.18
C PRO A 171 -31.06 -9.02 -15.45
N PRO A 172 -31.36 -9.61 -14.28
CA PRO A 172 -30.43 -10.52 -13.59
C PRO A 172 -29.96 -11.65 -14.51
N ARG A 173 -28.73 -12.13 -14.29
CA ARG A 173 -28.19 -13.28 -15.03
C ARG A 173 -28.79 -14.56 -14.45
N ARG A 174 -29.51 -15.33 -15.26
CA ARG A 174 -30.23 -16.55 -14.83
C ARG A 174 -29.59 -17.80 -15.41
N ALA A 175 -29.52 -18.86 -14.60
CA ALA A 175 -29.20 -20.21 -15.04
C ALA A 175 -30.20 -21.20 -14.44
N LEU A 176 -30.47 -22.28 -15.17
CA LEU A 176 -31.42 -23.35 -14.81
C LEU A 176 -30.64 -24.60 -14.42
N LYS A 177 -31.12 -25.35 -13.43
CA LYS A 177 -30.51 -26.63 -13.06
C LYS A 177 -30.70 -27.62 -14.22
N VAL A 178 -29.64 -28.30 -14.64
CA VAL A 178 -29.72 -29.27 -15.73
C VAL A 178 -29.71 -30.67 -15.18
N GLU A 179 -30.85 -31.33 -15.27
CA GLU A 179 -30.94 -32.76 -15.07
C GLU A 179 -30.79 -33.48 -16.42
N LYS A 180 -30.29 -34.72 -16.40
CA LYS A 180 -29.90 -35.44 -17.62
C LYS A 180 -31.04 -35.62 -18.63
N ASP A 181 -32.31 -35.58 -18.20
CA ASP A 181 -33.46 -35.93 -19.05
C ASP A 181 -34.69 -34.99 -18.93
N SER A 182 -34.68 -33.95 -18.08
CA SER A 182 -35.84 -33.08 -17.84
C SER A 182 -35.52 -31.58 -18.03
N ARG A 183 -36.28 -30.91 -18.92
CA ARG A 183 -36.30 -29.44 -19.06
C ARG A 183 -37.13 -28.78 -17.93
N ASN A 184 -36.88 -29.14 -16.68
CA ASN A 184 -37.59 -28.54 -15.56
C ASN A 184 -37.01 -27.16 -15.24
N GLU A 185 -37.69 -26.10 -15.68
CA GLU A 185 -37.40 -24.70 -15.31
C GLU A 185 -37.63 -24.39 -13.81
N ALA A 186 -38.09 -25.40 -13.06
CA ALA A 186 -38.43 -25.33 -11.65
C ALA A 186 -37.27 -24.93 -10.74
N TYR A 187 -36.02 -25.23 -11.13
CA TYR A 187 -34.83 -24.87 -10.36
C TYR A 187 -33.98 -23.86 -11.11
N PHE A 188 -33.81 -22.69 -10.52
CA PHE A 188 -33.00 -21.65 -11.12
C PHE A 188 -32.17 -20.90 -10.08
N VAL A 189 -31.12 -20.27 -10.57
CA VAL A 189 -30.32 -19.30 -9.83
C VAL A 189 -30.23 -18.01 -10.66
N GLU A 190 -30.44 -16.89 -9.99
CA GLU A 190 -30.33 -15.54 -10.54
C GLU A 190 -29.23 -14.79 -9.80
N VAL A 191 -28.35 -14.12 -10.57
CA VAL A 191 -27.33 -13.21 -10.05
C VAL A 191 -27.75 -11.79 -10.39
N SER A 192 -28.02 -11.01 -9.35
CA SER A 192 -28.51 -9.62 -9.47
C SER A 192 -27.36 -8.60 -9.48
N SER A 193 -26.26 -8.89 -8.80
CA SER A 193 -25.08 -8.04 -8.82
C SER A 193 -23.79 -8.82 -8.59
N PHE A 194 -22.72 -8.31 -9.18
CA PHE A 194 -21.35 -8.75 -8.94
C PHE A 194 -20.48 -7.52 -8.70
N SER A 195 -19.84 -7.45 -7.55
CA SER A 195 -18.97 -6.33 -7.17
C SER A 195 -17.70 -6.79 -6.53
N ARG A 196 -16.65 -6.00 -6.64
CA ARG A 196 -15.37 -6.18 -5.97
C ARG A 196 -15.06 -4.96 -5.12
N SER A 197 -14.73 -5.23 -3.86
CA SER A 197 -14.26 -4.24 -2.90
C SER A 197 -12.98 -4.78 -2.27
N GLY A 198 -11.83 -4.17 -2.57
CA GLY A 198 -10.60 -4.77 -2.09
C GLY A 198 -10.33 -6.12 -2.78
N PHE A 199 -9.83 -7.05 -1.96
CA PHE A 199 -9.58 -8.46 -2.28
C PHE A 199 -10.82 -9.33 -2.18
N VAL A 200 -12.00 -8.73 -2.16
CA VAL A 200 -13.24 -9.44 -1.91
C VAL A 200 -14.18 -9.23 -3.07
N ALA A 201 -14.68 -10.32 -3.63
CA ALA A 201 -15.68 -10.30 -4.67
C ALA A 201 -17.01 -10.81 -4.11
N LEU A 202 -18.03 -9.95 -4.19
CA LEU A 202 -19.36 -10.15 -3.64
C LEU A 202 -20.33 -10.42 -4.79
N ILE A 203 -21.01 -11.57 -4.73
CA ILE A 203 -22.04 -11.96 -5.69
C ILE A 203 -23.37 -12.08 -4.95
N ALA A 204 -24.31 -11.19 -5.27
CA ALA A 204 -25.67 -11.29 -4.75
C ALA A 204 -26.47 -12.25 -5.65
N PHE A 205 -27.08 -13.26 -5.03
CA PHE A 205 -27.80 -14.31 -5.74
C PHE A 205 -29.16 -14.61 -5.10
N ARG A 206 -30.04 -15.19 -5.92
CA ARG A 206 -31.31 -15.78 -5.50
C ARG A 206 -31.50 -17.11 -6.22
N ALA A 207 -31.58 -18.19 -5.48
CA ALA A 207 -31.88 -19.52 -5.99
C ALA A 207 -33.28 -19.94 -5.54
N GLN A 208 -34.03 -20.58 -6.43
CA GLN A 208 -35.40 -21.03 -6.17
C GLN A 208 -35.61 -22.41 -6.78
N GLY A 209 -36.39 -23.23 -6.09
CA GLY A 209 -36.79 -24.59 -6.46
C GLY A 209 -38.21 -24.85 -6.01
N ASP A 210 -38.93 -25.76 -6.67
CA ASP A 210 -40.28 -26.17 -6.27
C ASP A 210 -40.29 -27.40 -5.33
N GLY A 211 -39.12 -27.92 -4.96
CA GLY A 211 -38.97 -29.14 -4.15
C GLY A 211 -39.01 -30.45 -4.95
N SER A 212 -39.32 -30.43 -6.25
CA SER A 212 -39.44 -31.66 -7.08
C SER A 212 -38.11 -32.41 -7.30
N LEU A 213 -36.98 -31.71 -7.25
CA LEU A 213 -35.62 -32.27 -7.39
C LEU A 213 -34.87 -32.34 -6.04
N GLY A 214 -35.62 -32.39 -4.93
CA GLY A 214 -35.09 -32.35 -3.57
C GLY A 214 -34.72 -30.93 -3.11
N PRO A 215 -33.90 -30.81 -2.05
CA PRO A 215 -33.53 -29.50 -1.53
C PRO A 215 -32.61 -28.75 -2.51
N LEU A 216 -32.63 -27.42 -2.43
CA LEU A 216 -31.65 -26.56 -3.10
C LEU A 216 -30.22 -26.92 -2.67
N LEU A 217 -29.28 -26.86 -3.61
CA LEU A 217 -27.87 -27.18 -3.33
C LEU A 217 -27.22 -26.12 -2.42
N ASP A 218 -26.23 -26.52 -1.60
CA ASP A 218 -25.52 -25.61 -0.69
C ASP A 218 -24.68 -24.58 -1.49
N PRO A 219 -24.97 -23.27 -1.37
CA PRO A 219 -24.23 -22.23 -2.06
C PRO A 219 -22.73 -22.20 -1.72
N ARG A 220 -22.29 -22.76 -0.58
CA ARG A 220 -20.86 -22.83 -0.19
C ARG A 220 -20.02 -23.70 -1.12
N LEU A 221 -20.66 -24.58 -1.90
CA LEU A 221 -19.97 -25.39 -2.92
C LEU A 221 -19.70 -24.61 -4.21
N SER A 222 -20.11 -23.35 -4.27
CA SER A 222 -19.91 -22.51 -5.45
C SER A 222 -18.43 -22.26 -5.73
N ARG A 223 -18.10 -22.12 -7.01
CA ARG A 223 -16.74 -21.79 -7.47
C ARG A 223 -16.79 -20.63 -8.44
N LEU A 224 -15.85 -19.70 -8.31
CA LEU A 224 -15.69 -18.60 -9.24
C LEU A 224 -14.46 -18.83 -10.09
N GLN A 225 -14.66 -18.96 -11.40
CA GLN A 225 -13.58 -19.20 -12.36
C GLN A 225 -13.25 -17.91 -13.13
N PHE A 226 -11.96 -17.61 -13.27
CA PHE A 226 -11.45 -16.52 -14.12
C PHE A 226 -10.24 -17.03 -14.90
N GLY A 227 -10.35 -17.10 -16.23
CA GLY A 227 -9.36 -17.79 -17.06
C GLY A 227 -9.16 -19.25 -16.63
N HIS A 228 -7.92 -19.60 -16.30
CA HIS A 228 -7.54 -20.94 -15.80
C HIS A 228 -7.61 -21.08 -14.28
N ARG A 229 -7.93 -20.01 -13.56
CA ARG A 229 -7.96 -19.99 -12.09
C ARG A 229 -9.36 -20.25 -11.57
N VAL A 230 -9.44 -21.01 -10.47
CA VAL A 230 -10.70 -21.35 -9.81
C VAL A 230 -10.58 -21.01 -8.33
N ILE A 231 -11.43 -20.08 -7.88
CA ILE A 231 -11.56 -19.67 -6.49
C ILE A 231 -12.71 -20.47 -5.89
N LYS A 232 -12.47 -21.10 -4.75
CA LYS A 232 -13.40 -22.03 -4.08
C LYS A 232 -13.76 -21.49 -2.70
N GLU A 233 -14.72 -22.16 -2.07
CA GLU A 233 -15.08 -21.97 -0.66
C GLU A 233 -15.45 -20.51 -0.33
N PRO A 234 -16.46 -19.94 -1.01
CA PRO A 234 -16.92 -18.60 -0.65
C PRO A 234 -17.48 -18.58 0.77
N GLU A 235 -17.29 -17.45 1.46
CA GLU A 235 -18.09 -17.16 2.64
C GLU A 235 -19.53 -16.87 2.20
N LEU A 236 -20.49 -17.30 3.01
CA LEU A 236 -21.91 -17.26 2.66
C LEU A 236 -22.70 -16.51 3.72
N ASP A 237 -23.33 -15.42 3.31
CA ASP A 237 -24.29 -14.65 4.11
C ASP A 237 -25.69 -14.78 3.50
N LEU A 238 -26.59 -15.50 4.17
CA LEU A 238 -27.95 -15.75 3.70
C LEU A 238 -28.95 -14.83 4.40
N LYS A 239 -29.75 -14.11 3.60
CA LYS A 239 -30.93 -13.37 4.04
C LYS A 239 -32.16 -14.27 4.15
N VAL A 240 -32.30 -15.19 3.20
CA VAL A 240 -33.38 -16.19 3.18
C VAL A 240 -32.76 -17.57 3.11
N ARG A 241 -33.16 -18.45 4.04
CA ARG A 241 -32.62 -19.80 4.18
C ARG A 241 -33.75 -20.83 4.23
N ASN A 242 -34.39 -21.05 3.08
CA ASN A 242 -35.34 -22.15 2.90
C ASN A 242 -34.84 -23.06 1.78
N TYR A 243 -34.34 -24.24 2.11
CA TYR A 243 -33.83 -25.15 1.09
C TYR A 243 -34.95 -25.81 0.27
N GLY A 244 -36.19 -25.85 0.79
CA GLY A 244 -37.24 -26.73 0.26
C GLY A 244 -36.86 -28.21 0.45
N ASP A 245 -37.82 -29.12 0.23
CA ASP A 245 -37.60 -30.55 0.03
C ASP A 245 -38.94 -31.23 -0.30
N HIS A 246 -38.93 -32.44 -0.87
CA HIS A 246 -40.12 -33.28 -1.03
C HIS A 246 -41.35 -32.58 -1.65
N GLY A 247 -41.13 -31.79 -2.71
CA GLY A 247 -42.19 -31.02 -3.37
C GLY A 247 -42.60 -29.73 -2.65
N VAL A 248 -41.92 -29.36 -1.55
CA VAL A 248 -42.07 -28.06 -0.90
C VAL A 248 -41.10 -27.06 -1.56
N PRO A 249 -41.60 -25.91 -2.05
CA PRO A 249 -40.76 -24.89 -2.64
C PRO A 249 -39.67 -24.36 -1.70
N GLY A 250 -38.46 -24.26 -2.24
CA GLY A 250 -37.27 -23.70 -1.59
C GLY A 250 -36.89 -22.34 -2.20
N VAL A 251 -36.36 -21.45 -1.36
CA VAL A 251 -35.76 -20.18 -1.76
C VAL A 251 -34.52 -19.92 -0.91
N LEU A 252 -33.37 -19.74 -1.56
CA LEU A 252 -32.14 -19.23 -0.95
C LEU A 252 -31.83 -17.85 -1.53
N GLU A 253 -31.60 -16.87 -0.68
CA GLU A 253 -31.19 -15.53 -1.09
C GLU A 253 -30.07 -15.05 -0.20
N GLY A 254 -28.99 -14.53 -0.79
CA GLY A 254 -27.84 -14.09 -0.03
C GLY A 254 -26.70 -13.55 -0.89
N THR A 255 -25.54 -13.48 -0.28
CA THR A 255 -24.29 -13.04 -0.89
C THR A 255 -23.25 -14.13 -0.76
N LEU A 256 -22.57 -14.42 -1.87
CA LEU A 256 -21.35 -15.21 -1.89
C LEU A 256 -20.15 -14.26 -1.87
N GLU A 257 -19.21 -14.51 -0.97
CA GLU A 257 -18.01 -13.72 -0.80
C GLU A 257 -16.78 -14.56 -1.16
N PHE A 258 -16.07 -14.17 -2.22
CA PHE A 258 -14.86 -14.83 -2.69
C PHE A 258 -13.63 -13.98 -2.36
N ALA A 259 -12.67 -14.56 -1.65
CA ALA A 259 -11.37 -13.94 -1.41
C ALA A 259 -10.46 -14.05 -2.64
N PHE A 260 -9.95 -12.93 -3.10
CA PHE A 260 -9.06 -12.78 -4.24
C PHE A 260 -7.62 -12.54 -3.76
N ASP A 261 -6.65 -12.94 -4.57
CA ASP A 261 -5.26 -12.56 -4.37
C ASP A 261 -4.90 -11.30 -5.19
N SER A 262 -3.72 -10.73 -4.95
CA SER A 262 -3.21 -9.55 -5.66
C SER A 262 -2.96 -9.75 -7.14
N SER A 263 -2.99 -10.99 -7.63
CA SER A 263 -2.82 -11.32 -9.04
C SER A 263 -4.14 -11.54 -9.78
N THR A 264 -5.28 -11.54 -9.09
CA THR A 264 -6.59 -11.54 -9.73
C THR A 264 -6.90 -10.16 -10.31
N ARG A 265 -7.11 -10.11 -11.63
CA ARG A 265 -7.52 -8.91 -12.38
C ARG A 265 -8.78 -8.29 -11.80
N ILE A 266 -8.88 -6.96 -11.78
CA ILE A 266 -10.08 -6.28 -11.27
C ILE A 266 -11.24 -6.48 -12.25
N CYS A 267 -10.94 -6.46 -13.54
CA CYS A 267 -11.93 -6.55 -14.60
C CYS A 267 -11.82 -7.87 -15.37
N GLY A 268 -12.91 -8.23 -16.05
CA GLY A 268 -12.95 -9.34 -17.00
C GLY A 268 -14.17 -10.24 -16.85
N GLU A 269 -14.13 -11.35 -17.57
CA GLU A 269 -15.20 -12.36 -17.56
C GLU A 269 -14.92 -13.44 -16.51
N TYR A 270 -15.88 -13.59 -15.60
CA TYR A 270 -15.90 -14.60 -14.56
C TYR A 270 -16.99 -15.61 -14.87
N THR A 271 -16.77 -16.87 -14.52
CA THR A 271 -17.81 -17.90 -14.59
C THR A 271 -18.11 -18.38 -13.20
N LEU A 272 -19.33 -18.12 -12.72
CA LEU A 272 -19.83 -18.66 -11.47
C LEU A 272 -20.43 -20.05 -11.71
N HIS A 273 -19.82 -21.04 -11.08
CA HIS A 273 -20.33 -22.39 -10.96
C HIS A 273 -21.08 -22.47 -9.63
N TYR A 274 -22.38 -22.16 -9.64
CA TYR A 274 -23.20 -22.11 -8.43
C TYR A 274 -23.42 -23.51 -7.85
N ALA A 275 -23.07 -23.68 -6.57
CA ALA A 275 -23.20 -24.91 -5.79
C ALA A 275 -22.55 -26.18 -6.40
N GLY A 276 -21.64 -26.03 -7.38
CA GLY A 276 -20.99 -27.14 -8.07
C GLY A 276 -20.74 -26.85 -9.55
N VAL A 277 -19.87 -27.65 -10.19
CA VAL A 277 -19.55 -27.51 -11.63
C VAL A 277 -20.54 -28.31 -12.46
N GLY A 278 -21.16 -27.68 -13.46
CA GLY A 278 -22.03 -28.36 -14.43
C GLY A 278 -23.49 -28.55 -13.99
N GLU A 279 -23.82 -28.17 -12.76
CA GLU A 279 -25.18 -28.29 -12.19
C GLU A 279 -26.19 -27.34 -12.85
N TYR A 280 -25.75 -26.14 -13.27
CA TYR A 280 -26.60 -25.11 -13.85
C TYR A 280 -26.15 -24.72 -15.26
N LYS A 281 -27.11 -24.54 -16.19
CA LYS A 281 -26.86 -24.03 -17.55
C LYS A 281 -27.84 -22.91 -17.95
N PRO A 282 -27.41 -21.95 -18.79
CA PRO A 282 -26.02 -21.75 -19.21
C PRO A 282 -25.14 -21.40 -18.01
N ALA A 283 -23.83 -21.59 -18.13
CA ALA A 283 -22.91 -21.17 -17.08
C ALA A 283 -23.08 -19.66 -16.82
N LEU A 284 -23.10 -19.25 -15.55
CA LEU A 284 -23.29 -17.85 -15.18
C LEU A 284 -22.01 -17.06 -15.50
N LYS A 285 -21.95 -16.54 -16.73
CA LYS A 285 -20.91 -15.62 -17.18
C LYS A 285 -21.19 -14.23 -16.61
N LEU A 286 -20.37 -13.85 -15.63
CA LEU A 286 -20.42 -12.59 -14.92
C LEU A 286 -19.27 -11.72 -15.43
N GLU A 287 -19.62 -10.65 -16.13
CA GLU A 287 -18.64 -9.66 -16.56
C GLU A 287 -18.51 -8.60 -15.47
N LEU A 288 -17.27 -8.26 -15.09
CA LEU A 288 -16.97 -7.14 -14.20
C LEU A 288 -16.20 -6.10 -15.00
N ARG A 289 -16.84 -4.94 -15.22
CA ARG A 289 -16.24 -3.77 -15.86
C ARG A 289 -15.96 -2.70 -14.83
N ARG A 290 -14.93 -1.91 -15.09
CA ARG A 290 -14.66 -0.69 -14.34
C ARG A 290 -15.40 0.45 -14.99
N GLU A 291 -16.25 1.11 -14.23
CA GLU A 291 -16.83 2.39 -14.61
C GLU A 291 -16.01 3.51 -13.96
N PRO A 292 -15.80 4.63 -14.67
CA PRO A 292 -15.03 5.73 -14.11
C PRO A 292 -15.83 6.36 -12.97
N ASN A 293 -15.18 6.57 -11.83
CA ASN A 293 -15.83 7.26 -10.72
C ASN A 293 -15.90 8.78 -10.98
N GLN A 294 -16.67 9.51 -10.17
CA GLN A 294 -16.83 10.96 -10.33
C GLN A 294 -15.49 11.72 -10.25
N SER A 295 -14.57 11.28 -9.37
CA SER A 295 -13.24 11.88 -9.25
C SER A 295 -12.41 11.69 -10.53
N GLN A 296 -12.41 10.48 -11.10
CA GLN A 296 -11.72 10.13 -12.35
C GLN A 296 -12.27 10.93 -13.54
N LEU A 297 -13.59 11.04 -13.66
CA LEU A 297 -14.23 11.89 -14.67
C LEU A 297 -13.84 13.37 -14.50
N GLN A 298 -13.82 13.87 -13.26
CA GLN A 298 -13.40 15.24 -12.97
C GLN A 298 -11.92 15.47 -13.32
N VAL A 299 -11.03 14.53 -12.97
CA VAL A 299 -9.62 14.57 -13.35
C VAL A 299 -9.47 14.60 -14.86
N SER A 300 -10.16 13.72 -15.58
CA SER A 300 -10.13 13.68 -17.05
C SER A 300 -10.55 15.01 -17.66
N LYS A 301 -11.67 15.58 -17.20
CA LYS A 301 -12.15 16.91 -17.62
C LYS A 301 -11.13 18.03 -17.34
N LEU A 302 -10.52 18.03 -16.15
CA LEU A 302 -9.52 19.03 -15.76
C LEU A 302 -8.23 18.89 -16.58
N LEU A 303 -7.75 17.68 -16.83
CA LEU A 303 -6.55 17.47 -17.65
C LEU A 303 -6.82 17.78 -19.12
N GLY A 304 -7.99 17.42 -19.64
CA GLY A 304 -8.43 17.78 -21.00
C GLY A 304 -8.50 19.29 -21.20
N GLY A 305 -9.15 20.02 -20.29
CA GLY A 305 -9.19 21.48 -20.35
C GLY A 305 -7.81 22.14 -20.19
N TYR A 306 -6.93 21.59 -19.34
CA TYR A 306 -5.55 22.09 -19.19
C TYR A 306 -4.78 21.92 -20.49
N CYS A 307 -4.83 20.72 -21.09
CA CYS A 307 -4.18 20.43 -22.36
C CYS A 307 -4.74 21.28 -23.50
N GLY A 308 -6.06 21.46 -23.54
CA GLY A 308 -6.73 22.31 -24.51
C GLY A 308 -6.35 23.79 -24.39
N LYS A 309 -6.06 24.27 -23.18
CA LYS A 309 -5.56 25.64 -22.99
C LYS A 309 -4.10 25.80 -23.40
N GLU A 310 -3.25 24.83 -23.08
CA GLU A 310 -1.88 24.79 -23.59
C GLU A 310 -1.89 24.81 -25.12
N PHE A 311 -2.80 24.04 -25.76
CA PHE A 311 -2.88 23.93 -27.22
C PHE A 311 -3.24 25.27 -27.88
N GLU A 312 -4.23 26.01 -27.34
CA GLU A 312 -4.55 27.37 -27.78
C GLU A 312 -3.36 28.33 -27.72
N LEU A 313 -2.51 28.20 -26.69
CA LEU A 313 -1.34 29.06 -26.51
C LEU A 313 -0.16 28.68 -27.42
N SER A 314 -0.20 27.52 -28.07
CA SER A 314 0.89 27.00 -28.91
C SER A 314 0.88 27.51 -30.36
N GLU A 315 0.02 28.48 -30.69
CA GLU A 315 -0.18 29.03 -32.05
C GLU A 315 -0.61 27.99 -33.10
N SER A 316 -1.15 26.85 -32.66
CA SER A 316 -1.66 25.81 -33.56
C SER A 316 -2.95 26.25 -34.25
N ALA A 317 -3.04 26.07 -35.55
CA ALA A 317 -4.23 26.40 -36.35
C ALA A 317 -5.41 25.42 -36.13
N VAL A 318 -5.17 24.29 -35.46
CA VAL A 318 -6.16 23.23 -35.27
C VAL A 318 -7.00 23.51 -34.02
N SER A 319 -8.32 23.30 -34.09
CA SER A 319 -9.18 23.41 -32.91
C SER A 319 -9.01 22.19 -32.00
N TYR A 320 -8.79 22.39 -30.70
CA TYR A 320 -8.73 21.32 -29.70
C TYR A 320 -10.10 21.07 -29.05
N SER A 321 -10.58 19.83 -29.00
CA SER A 321 -11.86 19.47 -28.39
C SER A 321 -11.67 18.83 -27.01
N ASP A 322 -12.08 19.53 -25.95
CA ASP A 322 -12.00 19.02 -24.58
C ASP A 322 -12.86 17.76 -24.37
N ALA A 323 -13.99 17.67 -25.09
CA ALA A 323 -14.91 16.54 -25.00
C ALA A 323 -14.24 15.23 -25.46
N GLN A 324 -13.40 15.29 -26.49
CA GLN A 324 -12.72 14.11 -27.00
C GLN A 324 -11.72 13.54 -25.99
N VAL A 325 -11.00 14.39 -25.25
CA VAL A 325 -10.09 13.94 -24.19
C VAL A 325 -10.87 13.31 -23.03
N ALA A 326 -12.00 13.93 -22.67
CA ALA A 326 -12.87 13.41 -21.63
C ALA A 326 -13.48 12.04 -22.00
N GLU A 327 -13.84 11.85 -23.27
CA GLU A 327 -14.35 10.60 -23.83
C GLU A 327 -13.26 9.53 -23.99
N ALA A 328 -12.00 9.94 -24.20
CA ALA A 328 -10.83 9.06 -24.29
C ALA A 328 -10.26 8.63 -22.91
N LEU A 329 -11.12 8.55 -21.89
CA LEU A 329 -10.75 8.08 -20.55
C LEU A 329 -10.56 6.55 -20.55
N GLN A 330 -9.34 6.12 -20.28
CA GLN A 330 -8.94 4.71 -20.19
C GLN A 330 -8.79 4.31 -18.73
N LEU A 331 -9.46 3.21 -18.34
CA LEU A 331 -9.41 2.68 -16.98
C LEU A 331 -8.58 1.40 -16.96
N ALA A 332 -7.26 1.57 -16.94
CA ALA A 332 -6.33 0.45 -16.94
C ALA A 332 -6.56 -0.45 -15.72
N ASP A 333 -6.64 -1.76 -15.97
CA ASP A 333 -6.72 -2.76 -14.92
C ASP A 333 -5.31 -3.04 -14.37
N THR A 334 -4.99 -2.38 -13.26
CA THR A 334 -3.70 -2.54 -12.57
C THR A 334 -3.83 -3.46 -11.36
N PRO A 335 -2.79 -4.25 -11.02
CA PRO A 335 -2.77 -5.08 -9.81
C PRO A 335 -3.11 -4.28 -8.56
N GLN A 336 -3.99 -4.86 -7.76
CA GLN A 336 -4.42 -4.26 -6.51
C GLN A 336 -3.32 -4.36 -5.45
N GLN A 337 -3.11 -3.27 -4.71
CA GLN A 337 -2.19 -3.29 -3.57
C GLN A 337 -2.88 -3.87 -2.34
N GLU A 338 -2.14 -4.71 -1.60
CA GLU A 338 -2.60 -5.39 -0.37
C GLU A 338 -2.73 -4.45 0.83
N SER A 339 -2.00 -3.34 0.77
CA SER A 339 -1.95 -2.33 1.81
C SER A 339 -2.43 -0.99 1.24
N ALA A 340 -3.29 -0.31 1.99
CA ALA A 340 -3.68 1.07 1.68
C ALA A 340 -2.47 2.02 1.67
N HIS A 341 -1.40 1.67 2.39
CA HIS A 341 -0.21 2.51 2.56
C HIS A 341 0.79 2.47 1.42
N ASP A 342 0.65 1.53 0.49
CA ASP A 342 1.59 1.34 -0.61
C ASP A 342 1.17 2.04 -1.92
N CYS A 343 0.03 2.73 -1.92
CA CYS A 343 -0.50 3.45 -3.08
C CYS A 343 0.49 4.49 -3.66
N GLY A 344 1.21 5.23 -2.80
CA GLY A 344 2.23 6.19 -3.24
C GLY A 344 3.46 5.51 -3.87
N PHE A 345 3.90 4.36 -3.34
CA PHE A 345 4.99 3.57 -3.93
C PHE A 345 4.58 2.93 -5.26
N PHE A 346 3.31 2.50 -5.36
CA PHE A 346 2.74 2.02 -6.61
C PHE A 346 2.80 3.09 -7.70
N ILE A 347 2.35 4.33 -7.44
CA ILE A 347 2.48 5.43 -8.42
C ILE A 347 3.94 5.65 -8.81
N LEU A 348 4.84 5.72 -7.83
CA LEU A 348 6.26 5.95 -8.10
C LEU A 348 6.80 4.86 -9.04
N GLU A 349 6.52 3.59 -8.76
CA GLU A 349 6.92 2.47 -9.62
C GLU A 349 6.34 2.58 -11.04
N GLN A 350 5.09 3.01 -11.17
CA GLN A 350 4.47 3.23 -12.48
C GLN A 350 5.18 4.34 -13.27
N VAL A 351 5.49 5.47 -12.63
CA VAL A 351 6.24 6.55 -13.28
C VAL A 351 7.63 6.07 -13.69
N LEU A 352 8.35 5.35 -12.83
CA LEU A 352 9.67 4.80 -13.13
C LEU A 352 9.65 3.78 -14.29
N ARG A 353 8.54 3.05 -14.48
CA ARG A 353 8.33 2.16 -15.64
C ARG A 353 8.06 2.95 -16.93
N LEU A 354 7.22 3.98 -16.86
CA LEU A 354 6.91 4.84 -18.00
C LEU A 354 8.13 5.64 -18.48
N LEU A 355 9.01 6.05 -17.57
CA LEU A 355 10.28 6.71 -17.91
C LEU A 355 11.20 5.85 -18.77
N GLN A 356 11.00 4.53 -18.84
CA GLN A 356 11.81 3.64 -19.69
C GLN A 356 11.35 3.63 -21.15
N LEU A 357 10.19 4.23 -21.44
CA LEU A 357 9.59 4.22 -22.77
C LEU A 357 10.10 5.39 -23.60
N SER A 358 10.17 5.18 -24.92
CA SER A 358 10.40 6.30 -25.84
C SER A 358 9.15 7.18 -25.93
N PRO A 359 9.30 8.47 -26.30
CA PRO A 359 8.15 9.35 -26.52
C PRO A 359 7.19 8.80 -27.58
N THR A 360 7.71 8.14 -28.62
CA THR A 360 6.90 7.48 -29.64
C THR A 360 6.13 6.29 -29.08
N ALA A 361 6.76 5.43 -28.28
CA ALA A 361 6.07 4.30 -27.66
C ALA A 361 4.96 4.74 -26.71
N LEU A 362 5.18 5.82 -25.94
CA LEU A 362 4.13 6.43 -25.12
C LEU A 362 2.98 6.95 -25.98
N ARG A 363 3.26 7.66 -27.08
CA ARG A 363 2.20 8.18 -27.95
C ARG A 363 1.36 7.08 -28.58
N SER A 364 2.00 6.00 -29.03
CA SER A 364 1.31 4.84 -29.57
C SER A 364 0.52 4.04 -28.53
N LEU A 365 0.78 4.21 -27.22
CA LEU A 365 -0.10 3.65 -26.18
C LEU A 365 -1.45 4.36 -26.11
N ALA A 366 -1.56 5.63 -26.55
CA ALA A 366 -2.82 6.37 -26.47
C ALA A 366 -3.91 5.75 -27.35
N SER A 367 -3.53 5.12 -28.46
CA SER A 367 -4.45 4.45 -29.38
C SER A 367 -4.75 2.98 -29.01
N LYS A 368 -4.16 2.46 -27.93
CA LYS A 368 -4.36 1.07 -27.51
C LYS A 368 -5.66 0.89 -26.74
N SER A 369 -6.21 -0.32 -26.86
CA SER A 369 -7.41 -0.70 -26.12
C SER A 369 -7.13 -0.76 -24.61
N THR A 370 -8.17 -0.69 -23.79
CA THR A 370 -8.02 -0.83 -22.33
C THR A 370 -7.51 -2.24 -21.99
N GLU A 371 -7.87 -3.24 -22.78
CA GLU A 371 -7.43 -4.63 -22.67
C GLU A 371 -5.93 -4.78 -22.96
N ASP A 372 -5.43 -4.13 -24.00
CA ASP A 372 -4.01 -4.10 -24.34
C ASP A 372 -3.20 -3.45 -23.22
N ILE A 373 -3.66 -2.31 -22.72
CA ILE A 373 -3.03 -1.59 -21.60
C ILE A 373 -3.08 -2.45 -20.32
N ALA A 374 -4.20 -3.12 -20.04
CA ALA A 374 -4.34 -4.05 -18.91
C ALA A 374 -3.45 -5.30 -19.02
N SER A 375 -3.03 -5.67 -20.24
CA SER A 375 -2.14 -6.81 -20.47
C SER A 375 -0.68 -6.52 -20.12
N LEU A 376 -0.32 -5.23 -19.97
CA LEU A 376 1.02 -4.82 -19.60
C LEU A 376 1.40 -5.37 -18.22
N PRO A 377 2.69 -5.70 -18.01
CA PRO A 377 3.16 -6.21 -16.73
C PRO A 377 3.27 -5.04 -15.74
N TRP A 378 2.12 -4.63 -15.21
CA TRP A 378 2.03 -3.63 -14.15
C TRP A 378 2.62 -4.17 -12.84
N PRO A 379 3.14 -3.30 -11.95
CA PRO A 379 3.82 -3.71 -10.74
C PRO A 379 2.86 -4.41 -9.77
N SER A 380 3.24 -5.62 -9.41
CA SER A 380 2.62 -6.39 -8.33
C SER A 380 2.99 -5.82 -6.96
N GLN A 381 2.22 -6.16 -5.93
CA GLN A 381 2.52 -5.82 -4.53
C GLN A 381 3.96 -6.23 -4.14
N ARG A 382 4.41 -7.41 -4.59
CA ARG A 382 5.77 -7.89 -4.32
C ARG A 382 6.85 -6.96 -4.88
N GLU A 383 6.65 -6.45 -6.09
CA GLU A 383 7.58 -5.50 -6.72
C GLU A 383 7.57 -4.15 -6.01
N VAL A 384 6.38 -3.67 -5.60
CA VAL A 384 6.24 -2.42 -4.83
C VAL A 384 6.96 -2.51 -3.48
N VAL A 385 6.79 -3.61 -2.74
CA VAL A 385 7.52 -3.86 -1.47
C VAL A 385 9.04 -3.93 -1.69
N LYS A 386 9.47 -4.60 -2.76
CA LYS A 386 10.90 -4.68 -3.14
C LYS A 386 11.45 -3.29 -3.46
N ARG A 387 10.70 -2.46 -4.19
CA ARG A 387 11.08 -1.07 -4.48
C ARG A 387 11.19 -0.25 -3.20
N LYS A 388 10.19 -0.31 -2.33
CA LYS A 388 10.19 0.38 -1.04
C LYS A 388 11.45 0.06 -0.22
N LYS A 389 11.83 -1.21 -0.15
CA LYS A 389 13.09 -1.64 0.49
C LYS A 389 14.33 -1.01 -0.17
N LYS A 390 14.44 -1.09 -1.50
CA LYS A 390 15.55 -0.49 -2.26
C LYS A 390 15.66 1.02 -2.05
N LEU A 391 14.53 1.73 -2.03
CA LEU A 391 14.48 3.18 -1.80
C LEU A 391 14.95 3.53 -0.38
N ARG A 392 14.55 2.74 0.63
CA ARG A 392 15.03 2.91 2.01
C ARG A 392 16.55 2.76 2.11
N GLU A 393 17.10 1.72 1.48
CA GLU A 393 18.54 1.44 1.46
C GLU A 393 19.31 2.56 0.76
N ILE A 394 18.89 2.97 -0.44
CA ILE A 394 19.61 4.00 -1.19
C ILE A 394 19.50 5.40 -0.55
N THR A 395 18.38 5.71 0.10
CA THR A 395 18.27 6.96 0.85
C THR A 395 19.25 6.99 2.01
N ALA A 396 19.44 5.88 2.72
CA ALA A 396 20.47 5.79 3.76
C ALA A 396 21.88 6.02 3.18
N ASP A 397 22.20 5.38 2.05
CA ASP A 397 23.47 5.57 1.35
C ASP A 397 23.69 7.03 0.91
N LEU A 398 22.65 7.71 0.42
CA LEU A 398 22.70 9.14 0.06
C LEU A 398 23.03 10.03 1.27
N PHE A 399 22.41 9.80 2.43
CA PHE A 399 22.72 10.55 3.66
C PHE A 399 24.13 10.24 4.21
N VAL A 400 24.64 9.02 4.03
CA VAL A 400 26.03 8.68 4.36
C VAL A 400 26.99 9.42 3.43
N ALA A 401 26.75 9.38 2.12
CA ALA A 401 27.55 10.09 1.13
C ALA A 401 27.52 11.61 1.33
N SER A 402 26.34 12.16 1.67
CA SER A 402 26.14 13.56 1.99
C SER A 402 27.02 14.03 3.15
N ARG A 403 27.05 13.27 4.24
CA ARG A 403 27.92 13.56 5.39
C ARG A 403 29.40 13.43 5.04
N ARG A 404 29.77 12.39 4.29
CA ARG A 404 31.16 12.16 3.86
C ARG A 404 31.69 13.28 2.96
N GLN A 405 30.87 13.79 2.04
CA GLN A 405 31.25 14.84 1.10
C GLN A 405 30.88 16.27 1.57
N ASN A 406 30.26 16.40 2.75
CA ASN A 406 29.76 17.66 3.30
C ASN A 406 28.90 18.47 2.31
N THR A 407 28.02 17.79 1.58
CA THR A 407 27.07 18.42 0.65
C THR A 407 25.71 17.73 0.72
N SER A 408 24.63 18.50 0.78
CA SER A 408 23.25 18.01 0.69
C SER A 408 22.77 17.86 -0.75
N ASP A 409 23.49 18.43 -1.73
CA ASP A 409 23.12 18.41 -3.14
C ASP A 409 23.45 17.04 -3.75
N VAL A 410 22.41 16.27 -4.01
CA VAL A 410 22.52 14.92 -4.57
C VAL A 410 23.11 14.95 -5.98
N GLU A 411 22.92 16.02 -6.76
CA GLU A 411 23.54 16.11 -8.08
C GLU A 411 25.07 16.13 -7.97
N VAL A 412 25.61 16.84 -6.97
CA VAL A 412 27.05 16.86 -6.69
C VAL A 412 27.52 15.50 -6.19
N LEU A 413 26.77 14.85 -5.30
CA LEU A 413 27.09 13.50 -4.79
C LEU A 413 27.22 12.49 -5.93
N LEU A 414 26.26 12.49 -6.86
CA LEU A 414 26.22 11.54 -7.98
C LEU A 414 27.27 11.84 -9.05
N LYS A 415 27.74 13.08 -9.17
CA LYS A 415 28.88 13.44 -10.04
C LYS A 415 30.21 12.94 -9.46
N ASN A 416 30.35 12.99 -8.14
CA ASN A 416 31.59 12.62 -7.45
C ASN A 416 31.69 11.13 -7.14
N ASP A 417 30.56 10.41 -7.02
CA ASP A 417 30.51 9.00 -6.67
C ASP A 417 29.73 8.18 -7.72
N GLU A 418 30.47 7.65 -8.69
CA GLU A 418 29.91 6.83 -9.77
C GLU A 418 29.33 5.49 -9.26
N LEU A 419 29.85 4.94 -8.16
CA LEU A 419 29.30 3.73 -7.55
C LEU A 419 27.93 4.00 -6.92
N LEU A 420 27.80 5.10 -6.20
CA LEU A 420 26.53 5.57 -5.64
C LEU A 420 25.51 5.83 -6.75
N ARG A 421 25.94 6.45 -7.86
CA ARG A 421 25.09 6.64 -9.05
C ARG A 421 24.59 5.33 -9.64
N LYS A 422 25.45 4.33 -9.79
CA LYS A 422 25.06 2.99 -10.28
C LYS A 422 24.11 2.28 -9.31
N LYS A 423 24.38 2.35 -8.00
CA LYS A 423 23.49 1.81 -6.95
C LYS A 423 22.11 2.46 -7.02
N LEU A 424 22.06 3.78 -7.15
CA LEU A 424 20.81 4.53 -7.27
C LEU A 424 20.05 4.18 -8.54
N LEU A 425 20.73 4.09 -9.69
CA LEU A 425 20.11 3.65 -10.94
C LEU A 425 19.48 2.25 -10.80
N LEU A 426 20.16 1.27 -10.19
CA LEU A 426 19.60 -0.07 -9.96
C LEU A 426 18.46 -0.10 -8.91
N ALA A 427 18.48 0.87 -7.99
CA ALA A 427 17.41 1.09 -7.03
C ALA A 427 16.15 1.68 -7.67
N MET A 428 16.24 2.28 -8.87
CA MET A 428 15.13 2.93 -9.59
C MET A 428 14.72 2.21 -10.88
N TRP A 429 15.62 1.44 -11.48
CA TRP A 429 15.42 0.75 -12.75
C TRP A 429 15.61 -0.76 -12.60
N GLU A 430 14.60 -1.55 -12.99
CA GLU A 430 14.65 -3.03 -12.95
C GLU A 430 15.01 -3.67 -14.29
N GLY A 431 15.47 -2.86 -15.24
CA GLY A 431 15.82 -3.32 -16.58
C GLY A 431 14.68 -3.16 -17.59
N PRO A 432 14.89 -3.65 -18.83
CA PRO A 432 14.07 -3.29 -20.00
C PRO A 432 12.75 -4.08 -20.11
N TYR A 433 12.36 -4.87 -19.11
CA TYR A 433 11.24 -5.81 -19.23
C TYR A 433 9.91 -5.12 -19.56
N PHE A 434 9.59 -4.04 -18.85
CA PHE A 434 8.36 -3.28 -19.11
C PHE A 434 8.36 -2.65 -20.50
N ALA A 435 9.46 -2.01 -20.89
CA ALA A 435 9.61 -1.43 -22.23
C ALA A 435 9.48 -2.47 -23.36
N ARG A 436 10.01 -3.69 -23.18
CA ARG A 436 9.82 -4.80 -24.13
C ARG A 436 8.37 -5.24 -24.22
N ALA A 437 7.68 -5.35 -23.10
CA ALA A 437 6.26 -5.71 -23.10
C ALA A 437 5.40 -4.65 -23.82
N VAL A 438 5.68 -3.37 -23.58
CA VAL A 438 5.03 -2.26 -24.30
C VAL A 438 5.33 -2.34 -25.79
N ALA A 439 6.60 -2.51 -26.18
CA ALA A 439 7.02 -2.65 -27.57
C ALA A 439 6.27 -3.77 -28.31
N ASN A 440 6.08 -4.92 -27.65
CA ASN A 440 5.30 -6.04 -28.18
C ASN A 440 3.82 -5.67 -28.39
N VAL A 441 3.20 -4.99 -27.42
CA VAL A 441 1.79 -4.55 -27.50
C VAL A 441 1.57 -3.53 -28.61
N ILE A 442 2.53 -2.64 -28.82
CA ILE A 442 2.47 -1.62 -29.87
C ILE A 442 3.07 -2.08 -31.22
N ALA A 443 3.53 -3.33 -31.32
CA ALA A 443 4.20 -3.90 -32.49
C ALA A 443 5.37 -3.04 -33.00
N MET A 444 6.13 -2.44 -32.08
CA MET A 444 7.35 -1.68 -32.39
C MET A 444 8.59 -2.49 -32.02
N ASP A 445 9.67 -2.30 -32.78
CA ASP A 445 10.99 -2.76 -32.35
C ASP A 445 11.44 -1.92 -31.13
N PRO A 446 11.71 -2.54 -29.97
CA PRO A 446 12.23 -1.81 -28.81
C PRO A 446 13.61 -1.17 -29.08
N GLY A 447 14.29 -1.58 -30.16
CA GLY A 447 15.63 -1.13 -30.50
C GLY A 447 16.69 -1.68 -29.53
N PRO A 448 17.94 -1.20 -29.63
CA PRO A 448 18.99 -1.58 -28.69
C PRO A 448 18.61 -1.04 -27.30
N MET A 449 18.31 -1.97 -26.39
CA MET A 449 17.98 -1.64 -25.01
C MET A 449 19.26 -1.33 -24.24
N PRO A 450 19.26 -0.32 -23.35
CA PRO A 450 20.41 -0.04 -22.51
C PRO A 450 20.80 -1.27 -21.68
N GLU A 451 22.09 -1.55 -21.60
CA GLU A 451 22.61 -2.62 -20.75
C GLU A 451 22.38 -2.28 -19.28
N VAL A 452 21.95 -3.28 -18.50
CA VAL A 452 21.77 -3.11 -17.05
C VAL A 452 23.16 -2.91 -16.44
N PRO A 453 23.41 -1.80 -15.71
CA PRO A 453 24.70 -1.57 -15.08
C PRO A 453 25.04 -2.74 -14.14
N ILE A 454 26.18 -3.38 -14.38
CA ILE A 454 26.71 -4.41 -13.49
C ILE A 454 27.48 -3.69 -12.39
N LEU A 455 27.04 -3.82 -11.14
CA LEU A 455 27.86 -3.39 -10.01
C LEU A 455 29.11 -4.28 -9.94
N PRO A 456 30.30 -3.70 -9.69
CA PRO A 456 31.46 -4.51 -9.33
C PRO A 456 31.06 -5.43 -8.20
N LYS A 457 31.26 -6.74 -8.36
CA LYS A 457 31.03 -7.68 -7.28
C LYS A 457 31.94 -7.28 -6.12
N GLU A 458 31.42 -7.18 -4.91
CA GLU A 458 32.21 -6.96 -3.68
C GLU A 458 33.09 -8.18 -3.32
N GLU A 459 33.25 -9.14 -4.24
CA GLU A 459 34.16 -10.28 -4.15
C GLU A 459 35.58 -9.75 -4.35
N ASP A 460 36.26 -9.37 -3.25
CA ASP A 460 37.70 -9.68 -2.97
C ASP A 460 38.34 -8.74 -1.93
N THR A 461 37.76 -7.58 -1.62
CA THR A 461 38.38 -6.63 -0.67
C THR A 461 38.34 -7.08 0.80
N LYS A 462 37.49 -8.05 1.16
CA LYS A 462 37.48 -8.62 2.53
C LYS A 462 38.58 -9.63 2.80
N LYS A 463 39.31 -10.12 1.79
CA LYS A 463 40.39 -11.09 2.01
C LYS A 463 41.75 -10.46 2.29
N GLU A 464 42.00 -9.21 1.89
CA GLU A 464 43.31 -8.57 2.11
C GLU A 464 43.41 -7.80 3.44
N GLU A 465 42.29 -7.38 4.04
CA GLU A 465 42.30 -6.75 5.38
C GLU A 465 42.38 -7.77 6.53
N GLU A 466 41.97 -9.03 6.35
CA GLU A 466 42.19 -10.08 7.36
C GLU A 466 43.60 -10.70 7.30
N GLU A 467 44.33 -10.57 6.19
CA GLU A 467 45.70 -11.11 6.05
C GLU A 467 46.80 -10.11 6.44
N SER A 468 46.47 -8.83 6.67
CA SER A 468 47.45 -7.80 7.05
C SER A 468 47.63 -7.59 8.55
N ASP A 469 46.72 -8.11 9.40
CA ASP A 469 46.80 -7.98 10.86
C ASP A 469 47.44 -9.20 11.59
N GLU A 470 47.83 -10.26 10.89
CA GLU A 470 48.46 -11.45 11.50
C GLU A 470 50.01 -11.50 11.43
N SER A 471 50.69 -10.44 10.95
CA SER A 471 52.15 -10.50 10.72
C SER A 471 53.06 -9.99 11.87
N SER A 472 52.54 -9.75 13.09
CA SER A 472 53.34 -9.21 14.20
C SER A 472 53.36 -10.02 15.50
N SER A 473 53.40 -11.36 15.47
CA SER A 473 54.01 -12.11 16.59
C SER A 473 54.30 -13.58 16.25
N ARG A 474 55.58 -13.90 16.03
CA ARG A 474 56.34 -14.93 16.79
C ARG A 474 57.60 -15.39 16.07
N SER A 475 58.69 -15.30 16.82
CA SER A 475 59.99 -15.90 16.58
C SER A 475 60.04 -17.37 17.03
N SER A 476 60.96 -18.09 16.38
CA SER A 476 61.69 -19.31 16.81
C SER A 476 61.10 -20.72 16.57
N SER A 477 61.71 -21.36 15.54
CA SER A 477 62.35 -22.70 15.56
C SER A 477 61.71 -23.85 14.75
N PRO A 478 62.55 -24.77 14.21
CA PRO A 478 62.33 -25.38 12.89
C PRO A 478 62.18 -26.90 12.93
N ALA A 479 61.38 -27.48 12.02
CA ALA A 479 61.61 -28.83 11.50
C ALA A 479 60.78 -29.12 10.23
N ARG A 480 61.53 -29.39 9.15
CA ARG A 480 61.26 -30.27 7.99
C ARG A 480 59.91 -31.02 7.97
N SER A 481 59.17 -30.88 6.87
CA SER A 481 59.15 -31.90 5.79
C SER A 481 58.24 -31.49 4.63
N SER A 482 58.73 -31.82 3.44
CA SER A 482 58.27 -31.59 2.07
C SER A 482 57.02 -32.37 1.64
N SER A 483 56.19 -31.76 0.77
CA SER A 483 55.68 -32.40 -0.46
C SER A 483 54.97 -31.40 -1.39
N SER A 484 55.54 -31.23 -2.59
CA SER A 484 54.92 -31.05 -3.94
C SER A 484 53.43 -30.66 -4.00
N GLY A 485 52.98 -29.63 -4.72
CA GLY A 485 53.46 -29.08 -5.99
C GLY A 485 52.56 -29.54 -7.14
N SER A 486 51.66 -28.68 -7.62
CA SER A 486 51.17 -28.68 -9.01
C SER A 486 50.25 -27.50 -9.31
N SER A 487 50.83 -26.52 -9.99
CA SER A 487 50.22 -25.49 -10.82
C SER A 487 49.57 -26.06 -12.09
N SER A 488 48.40 -25.55 -12.49
CA SER A 488 47.94 -25.59 -13.90
C SER A 488 46.96 -24.44 -14.13
N SER A 489 47.38 -23.33 -14.73
CA SER A 489 47.57 -23.07 -16.17
C SER A 489 46.26 -22.88 -16.95
N HIS A 490 46.09 -21.63 -17.40
CA HIS A 490 45.14 -21.17 -18.39
C HIS A 490 45.18 -22.02 -19.68
N LYS A 491 44.01 -22.46 -20.17
CA LYS A 491 43.84 -22.91 -21.55
C LYS A 491 42.78 -22.06 -22.27
N LYS A 492 43.29 -21.10 -23.07
CA LYS A 492 42.64 -20.57 -24.27
C LYS A 492 42.25 -21.73 -25.18
N ARG A 493 40.98 -21.79 -25.60
CA ARG A 493 40.52 -22.65 -26.70
C ARG A 493 40.19 -21.78 -27.91
N LYS A 494 41.00 -21.95 -28.95
CA LYS A 494 40.86 -21.45 -30.32
C LYS A 494 40.56 -22.67 -31.19
N HIS A 495 39.42 -22.71 -31.88
CA HIS A 495 39.18 -23.61 -33.01
C HIS A 495 38.05 -23.00 -33.86
N ARG A 496 38.32 -22.33 -35.00
CA ARG A 496 38.75 -22.77 -36.34
C ARG A 496 37.54 -22.91 -37.27
N ASP A 497 37.50 -22.00 -38.23
CA ASP A 497 36.79 -22.03 -39.50
C ASP A 497 36.94 -23.35 -40.25
N ARG A 498 35.84 -23.71 -40.93
CA ARG A 498 35.66 -24.47 -42.19
C ARG A 498 34.16 -24.74 -42.25
N GLY A 499 33.40 -24.41 -43.28
CA GLY A 499 33.71 -24.17 -44.68
C GLY A 499 32.48 -24.64 -45.46
N ASP A 500 32.16 -23.92 -46.53
CA ASP A 500 31.03 -24.05 -47.43
C ASP A 500 30.66 -25.49 -47.83
N SER A 501 29.38 -25.72 -48.15
CA SER A 501 28.90 -25.72 -49.55
C SER A 501 27.65 -26.57 -49.80
N HIS A 502 26.72 -25.96 -50.55
CA HIS A 502 25.84 -26.50 -51.60
C HIS A 502 24.92 -27.71 -51.36
N GLY A 503 23.65 -27.51 -51.79
CA GLY A 503 23.10 -28.41 -52.82
C GLY A 503 21.62 -28.82 -52.69
N ALA A 504 20.81 -28.29 -53.61
CA ALA A 504 19.64 -28.90 -54.28
C ALA A 504 18.47 -29.45 -53.44
N LYS A 505 17.28 -28.85 -53.49
CA LYS A 505 16.22 -29.02 -54.52
C LYS A 505 15.71 -30.46 -54.72
N ARG A 506 14.39 -30.59 -54.48
CA ARG A 506 13.33 -31.32 -55.20
C ARG A 506 12.64 -32.51 -54.46
N PRO A 507 11.37 -32.79 -54.82
CA PRO A 507 10.28 -33.02 -53.86
C PRO A 507 9.62 -34.40 -54.03
N ARG A 508 8.43 -34.55 -53.42
CA ARG A 508 7.22 -35.31 -53.83
C ARG A 508 6.76 -36.47 -52.91
N THR A 509 5.52 -36.28 -52.42
CA THR A 509 4.38 -37.23 -52.35
C THR A 509 4.54 -38.59 -51.65
N THR A 510 3.80 -38.83 -50.56
CA THR A 510 2.48 -39.50 -50.52
C THR A 510 2.05 -39.79 -49.07
N GLU A 511 0.76 -39.59 -48.78
CA GLU A 511 0.03 -40.06 -47.59
C GLU A 511 -0.20 -41.60 -47.61
N PRO A 512 -1.06 -42.20 -46.77
CA PRO A 512 -1.09 -42.25 -45.30
C PRO A 512 -1.14 -43.72 -44.80
N THR A 513 -0.77 -43.99 -43.54
CA THR A 513 -1.24 -45.21 -42.86
C THR A 513 -1.40 -45.00 -41.36
N ALA A 514 -2.53 -45.49 -40.87
CA ALA A 514 -3.12 -45.31 -39.55
C ALA A 514 -2.37 -46.05 -38.42
N PRO A 515 -2.71 -45.79 -37.14
CA PRO A 515 -1.77 -45.84 -36.02
C PRO A 515 -1.77 -47.21 -35.31
N GLY A 516 -0.56 -47.75 -35.11
CA GLY A 516 -0.28 -48.88 -34.23
C GLY A 516 0.34 -48.41 -32.91
N ALA A 517 -0.17 -48.99 -31.82
CA ALA A 517 0.18 -48.70 -30.43
C ALA A 517 1.69 -48.71 -30.15
N ALA A 518 2.16 -47.68 -29.43
CA ALA A 518 3.47 -47.65 -28.80
C ALA A 518 3.38 -47.03 -27.41
N GLU A 519 3.86 -47.79 -26.42
CA GLU A 519 3.97 -47.48 -25.01
C GLU A 519 4.75 -46.19 -24.72
N PRO A 520 4.38 -45.42 -23.68
CA PRO A 520 5.20 -44.31 -23.22
C PRO A 520 6.37 -44.85 -22.38
N ARG A 521 7.58 -44.74 -22.94
CA ARG A 521 8.84 -44.94 -22.22
C ARG A 521 8.95 -43.96 -21.05
N HIS A 522 9.07 -44.51 -19.84
CA HIS A 522 9.40 -43.80 -18.61
C HIS A 522 10.73 -43.05 -18.74
N HIS A 523 10.69 -41.73 -18.62
CA HIS A 523 11.88 -40.91 -18.37
C HIS A 523 12.29 -41.02 -16.89
N GLY A 524 13.54 -41.43 -16.68
CA GLY A 524 14.13 -41.69 -15.38
C GLY A 524 14.12 -40.47 -14.46
N HIS A 525 13.62 -40.68 -13.24
CA HIS A 525 13.73 -39.75 -12.13
C HIS A 525 15.19 -39.60 -11.70
N SER A 526 15.68 -38.37 -11.87
CA SER A 526 16.81 -37.77 -11.17
C SER A 526 16.78 -38.07 -9.67
N GLY A 527 17.88 -38.62 -9.16
CA GLY A 527 18.04 -39.07 -7.78
C GLY A 527 17.88 -37.95 -6.75
N THR A 528 16.91 -38.11 -5.88
CA THR A 528 16.74 -37.32 -4.66
C THR A 528 17.89 -37.61 -3.70
N ARG A 529 18.85 -36.67 -3.60
CA ARG A 529 19.80 -36.64 -2.48
C ARG A 529 19.02 -36.51 -1.18
N HIS A 530 19.12 -37.50 -0.31
CA HIS A 530 18.55 -37.46 1.04
C HIS A 530 19.10 -36.26 1.81
N ALA A 531 18.24 -35.31 2.13
CA ALA A 531 18.58 -34.16 2.94
C ALA A 531 18.95 -34.64 4.36
N ARG A 532 20.08 -34.12 4.87
CA ARG A 532 20.53 -34.33 6.25
C ARG A 532 19.41 -33.92 7.22
N PRO A 533 19.09 -34.71 8.26
CA PRO A 533 18.04 -34.35 9.21
C PRO A 533 18.35 -32.99 9.87
N PRO A 534 17.32 -32.16 10.12
CA PRO A 534 17.51 -30.87 10.78
C PRO A 534 18.11 -31.07 12.19
N PRO A 535 18.91 -30.11 12.68
CA PRO A 535 19.43 -30.15 14.04
C PRO A 535 18.28 -30.19 15.06
N PRO A 536 18.51 -30.77 16.25
CA PRO A 536 17.49 -30.84 17.28
C PRO A 536 17.01 -29.42 17.69
N PRO A 537 15.72 -29.26 18.00
CA PRO A 537 15.15 -27.98 18.39
C PRO A 537 15.76 -27.45 19.68
N SER A 538 16.13 -26.16 19.69
CA SER A 538 16.79 -25.48 20.81
C SER A 538 15.88 -24.45 21.52
N PHE A 539 14.57 -24.51 21.32
CA PHE A 539 13.60 -23.55 21.87
C PHE A 539 12.73 -24.18 22.95
N THR A 540 12.34 -23.37 23.93
CA THR A 540 11.42 -23.71 25.01
C THR A 540 9.98 -23.34 24.66
N LYS A 541 9.00 -23.81 25.45
CA LYS A 541 7.59 -23.47 25.27
C LYS A 541 7.32 -21.96 25.44
N ASP A 542 8.09 -21.29 26.28
CA ASP A 542 7.99 -19.84 26.48
C ASP A 542 8.54 -19.06 25.29
N ASP A 543 9.63 -19.53 24.67
CA ASP A 543 10.18 -18.91 23.46
C ASP A 543 9.17 -18.91 22.31
N LEU A 544 8.42 -20.03 22.15
CA LEU A 544 7.36 -20.15 21.15
C LEU A 544 6.26 -19.09 21.34
N GLN A 545 5.88 -18.78 22.58
CA GLN A 545 4.87 -17.74 22.86
C GLN A 545 5.35 -16.34 22.44
N GLY A 546 6.66 -16.07 22.50
CA GLY A 546 7.28 -14.81 22.10
C GLY A 546 7.48 -14.64 20.59
N TYR A 547 7.49 -15.71 19.81
CA TYR A 547 7.80 -15.63 18.38
C TYR A 547 6.68 -15.06 17.52
N PRO A 548 6.95 -14.22 16.51
CA PRO A 548 5.96 -13.80 15.51
C PRO A 548 5.40 -14.99 14.70
N SER A 549 4.17 -14.89 14.18
CA SER A 549 3.51 -15.98 13.43
C SER A 549 4.31 -16.44 12.20
N LYS A 550 5.08 -15.55 11.57
CA LYS A 550 5.99 -15.88 10.46
C LYS A 550 7.12 -16.80 10.90
N THR A 551 7.73 -16.55 12.05
CA THR A 551 8.79 -17.38 12.63
C THR A 551 8.25 -18.75 13.03
N LEU A 552 7.07 -18.79 13.66
CA LEU A 552 6.38 -20.05 14.00
C LEU A 552 6.08 -20.88 12.74
N ARG A 553 5.58 -20.25 11.66
CA ARG A 553 5.34 -20.95 10.39
C ARG A 553 6.62 -21.51 9.77
N ASN A 554 7.73 -20.76 9.82
CA ASN A 554 9.04 -21.24 9.34
C ASN A 554 9.56 -22.42 10.17
N LEU A 555 9.41 -22.38 11.50
CA LEU A 555 9.75 -23.49 12.38
C LEU A 555 8.89 -24.72 12.06
N CYS A 556 7.57 -24.57 11.86
CA CYS A 556 6.71 -25.68 11.48
C CYS A 556 7.13 -26.34 10.15
N VAL A 557 7.55 -25.53 9.15
CA VAL A 557 8.08 -26.05 7.88
C VAL A 557 9.41 -26.77 8.09
N GLN A 558 10.32 -26.18 8.86
CA GLN A 558 11.65 -26.73 9.13
C GLN A 558 11.58 -28.11 9.80
N TYR A 559 10.67 -28.28 10.77
CA TYR A 559 10.47 -29.54 11.48
C TYR A 559 9.38 -30.44 10.87
N LYS A 560 8.83 -30.04 9.71
CA LYS A 560 7.78 -30.78 8.99
C LYS A 560 6.53 -31.08 9.83
N VAL A 561 6.14 -30.13 10.68
CA VAL A 561 4.93 -30.19 11.52
C VAL A 561 3.88 -29.15 11.12
N LEU A 562 3.95 -28.58 9.90
CA LEU A 562 2.99 -27.57 9.45
C LEU A 562 1.58 -28.18 9.29
N PRO A 563 0.55 -27.69 10.02
CA PRO A 563 -0.82 -28.14 9.84
C PRO A 563 -1.33 -27.86 8.41
N PRO A 564 -2.16 -28.74 7.83
CA PRO A 564 -2.77 -28.48 6.53
C PRO A 564 -3.82 -27.36 6.63
N GLY A 565 -3.93 -26.52 5.60
CA GLY A 565 -4.95 -25.46 5.49
C GLY A 565 -4.53 -24.07 5.97
N MET A 566 -5.49 -23.18 6.20
CA MET A 566 -5.24 -21.90 6.86
C MET A 566 -4.93 -22.15 8.34
N VAL A 567 -3.72 -21.80 8.76
CA VAL A 567 -3.22 -22.10 10.11
C VAL A 567 -3.20 -20.83 10.96
N GLU A 568 -3.94 -20.83 12.06
CA GLU A 568 -3.90 -19.75 13.05
C GLU A 568 -2.65 -19.86 13.93
N ARG A 569 -2.30 -18.79 14.66
CA ARG A 569 -1.14 -18.77 15.57
C ARG A 569 -1.22 -19.90 16.61
N THR A 570 -2.41 -20.18 17.12
CA THR A 570 -2.68 -21.26 18.09
C THR A 570 -2.36 -22.64 17.54
N ASP A 571 -2.63 -22.88 16.26
CA ASP A 571 -2.36 -24.16 15.61
C ASP A 571 -0.87 -24.35 15.33
N LEU A 572 -0.16 -23.26 14.97
CA LEU A 572 1.30 -23.26 14.85
C LEU A 572 1.98 -23.55 16.20
N LEU A 573 1.47 -22.96 17.29
CA LEU A 573 1.99 -23.22 18.64
C LEU A 573 1.75 -24.67 19.07
N LYS A 574 0.52 -25.19 18.88
CA LYS A 574 0.20 -26.60 19.17
C LYS A 574 1.06 -27.58 18.36
N ALA A 575 1.38 -27.25 17.12
CA ALA A 575 2.24 -28.08 16.28
C ALA A 575 3.71 -28.12 16.73
N LEU A 576 4.21 -27.02 17.30
CA LEU A 576 5.60 -26.90 17.78
C LEU A 576 5.79 -27.30 19.24
N GLU A 577 4.72 -27.33 20.03
CA GLU A 577 4.75 -27.68 21.45
C GLU A 577 5.41 -29.05 21.75
N PRO A 578 5.18 -30.13 20.97
CA PRO A 578 5.85 -31.42 21.18
C PRO A 578 7.35 -31.39 20.90
N LEU A 579 7.84 -30.38 20.16
CA LEU A 579 9.25 -30.22 19.79
C LEU A 579 10.00 -29.32 20.77
N ALA A 580 9.30 -28.61 21.67
CA ALA A 580 9.93 -27.75 22.66
C ALA A 580 10.63 -28.59 23.74
N VAL A 581 11.89 -28.26 24.02
CA VAL A 581 12.67 -28.98 25.05
C VAL A 581 12.08 -28.67 26.43
N VAL A 582 11.50 -29.69 27.07
CA VAL A 582 11.06 -29.59 28.47
C VAL A 582 12.32 -29.51 29.33
N LYS A 583 12.62 -28.31 29.82
CA LYS A 583 13.69 -28.09 30.80
C LYS A 583 13.23 -28.71 32.12
N ASN A 584 13.40 -30.02 32.28
CA ASN A 584 13.03 -30.74 33.48
C ASN A 584 13.74 -30.11 34.69
N ALA A 585 12.93 -29.59 35.61
CA ALA A 585 13.39 -29.02 36.86
C ALA A 585 14.10 -30.10 37.69
N THR A 586 15.41 -29.93 37.90
CA THR A 586 16.15 -30.64 38.94
C THR A 586 15.76 -30.02 40.30
N PRO A 587 15.43 -30.81 41.34
CA PRO A 587 14.99 -30.26 42.62
C PRO A 587 16.15 -29.59 43.36
N ALA A 588 15.80 -28.52 44.07
CA ALA A 588 16.68 -27.61 44.77
C ALA A 588 17.56 -28.30 45.84
N SER A 589 18.87 -28.02 45.82
CA SER A 589 19.67 -27.94 47.04
C SER A 589 20.68 -26.79 46.92
N ALA A 590 20.90 -26.13 48.05
CA ALA A 590 21.66 -24.90 48.18
C ALA A 590 23.16 -25.10 47.93
N SER A 591 23.75 -24.25 47.07
CA SER A 591 25.07 -23.64 47.32
C SER A 591 25.33 -22.54 46.30
N ALA A 592 25.97 -21.49 46.78
CA ALA A 592 26.20 -20.22 46.11
C ALA A 592 27.38 -20.25 45.11
N ARG A 593 27.39 -19.22 44.27
CA ARG A 593 28.56 -18.62 43.58
C ARG A 593 29.35 -19.52 42.62
N ALA A 594 29.14 -19.29 41.32
CA ALA A 594 30.18 -18.85 40.35
C ALA A 594 29.72 -19.12 38.91
N GLY A 595 30.03 -18.20 37.99
CA GLY A 595 30.16 -18.52 36.56
C GLY A 595 29.02 -18.06 35.66
N ALA A 596 28.92 -16.76 35.41
CA ALA A 596 28.26 -16.22 34.22
C ALA A 596 29.12 -15.10 33.62
N GLU A 597 30.28 -15.49 33.09
CA GLU A 597 31.01 -14.74 32.07
C GLU A 597 31.18 -15.65 30.85
N ARG A 598 30.51 -15.29 29.75
CA ARG A 598 31.08 -15.17 28.39
C ARG A 598 29.96 -15.10 27.37
N LEU A 599 29.68 -13.87 26.90
CA LEU A 599 29.74 -13.47 25.49
C LEU A 599 29.48 -11.96 25.37
N GLY A 600 30.48 -11.22 24.88
CA GLY A 600 30.29 -10.02 24.05
C GLY A 600 30.31 -8.66 24.75
N ASN A 601 31.49 -8.03 24.77
CA ASN A 601 31.81 -6.74 25.36
C ASN A 601 31.10 -5.53 24.73
N GLY A 602 30.51 -4.72 25.60
CA GLY A 602 30.15 -3.32 25.40
C GLY A 602 29.76 -2.74 26.75
N THR A 603 30.75 -2.37 27.57
CA THR A 603 30.55 -1.82 28.91
C THR A 603 29.91 -0.43 28.85
N PHE A 604 28.59 -0.38 28.77
CA PHE A 604 27.82 0.76 29.27
C PHE A 604 27.70 0.61 30.79
N THR A 605 28.33 1.51 31.52
CA THR A 605 28.15 1.55 32.97
C THR A 605 26.69 1.89 33.29
N ARG A 606 26.08 1.19 34.25
CA ARG A 606 24.66 1.36 34.64
C ARG A 606 24.34 2.79 35.12
N SER A 607 25.36 3.60 35.35
CA SER A 607 25.34 5.02 35.72
C SER A 607 24.91 5.97 34.60
N ASP A 608 24.96 5.56 33.32
CA ASP A 608 24.66 6.46 32.19
C ASP A 608 23.21 6.37 31.68
N LEU A 609 22.39 5.51 32.31
CA LEU A 609 20.99 5.38 31.92
C LEU A 609 20.19 6.60 32.42
N PRO A 610 19.45 7.30 31.53
CA PRO A 610 18.69 8.47 31.89
C PRO A 610 17.61 8.13 32.92
N SER A 611 17.68 8.77 34.09
CA SER A 611 16.65 8.64 35.13
C SER A 611 15.48 9.58 34.86
N PHE A 612 14.28 9.13 35.20
CA PHE A 612 13.05 9.92 35.07
C PHE A 612 12.17 9.81 36.31
N THR A 613 11.24 10.75 36.47
CA THR A 613 10.19 10.71 37.52
C THR A 613 8.86 10.21 36.95
N ASN A 614 7.93 9.83 37.82
CA ASN A 614 6.58 9.44 37.38
C ASN A 614 5.84 10.57 36.64
N VAL A 615 6.11 11.84 36.98
CA VAL A 615 5.52 13.00 36.30
C VAL A 615 6.07 13.17 34.88
N GLU A 616 7.34 12.85 34.67
CA GLU A 616 7.95 12.88 33.33
C GLU A 616 7.39 11.75 32.45
N LEU A 617 7.18 10.55 33.00
CA LEU A 617 6.53 9.45 32.26
C LEU A 617 5.13 9.83 31.73
N GLU A 618 4.39 10.66 32.46
CA GLU A 618 3.08 11.16 32.04
C GLU A 618 3.15 12.03 30.78
N THR A 619 4.17 12.88 30.70
CA THR A 619 4.35 13.89 29.64
C THR A 619 5.15 13.39 28.44
N MET A 620 5.90 12.28 28.57
CA MET A 620 6.70 11.74 27.48
C MET A 620 5.84 11.24 26.28
N PRO A 621 6.30 11.47 25.03
CA PRO A 621 5.67 10.88 23.86
C PRO A 621 5.88 9.36 23.79
N ILE A 622 4.97 8.64 23.12
CA ILE A 622 4.99 7.17 23.03
C ILE A 622 6.31 6.63 22.46
N SER A 623 6.92 7.33 21.51
CA SER A 623 8.22 6.94 20.92
C SER A 623 9.34 6.92 21.97
N LYS A 624 9.39 7.91 22.86
CA LYS A 624 10.39 8.01 23.93
C LYS A 624 10.16 6.96 25.01
N LEU A 625 8.89 6.69 25.35
CA LEU A 625 8.53 5.60 26.27
C LEU A 625 8.92 4.23 25.70
N LYS A 626 8.68 3.96 24.40
CA LYS A 626 9.12 2.71 23.75
C LYS A 626 10.64 2.56 23.77
N MET A 627 11.38 3.62 23.46
CA MET A 627 12.84 3.63 23.51
C MET A 627 13.35 3.27 24.91
N TYR A 628 12.79 3.87 25.97
CA TYR A 628 13.17 3.52 27.34
C TYR A 628 12.79 2.08 27.70
N CYS A 629 11.59 1.60 27.34
CA CYS A 629 11.23 0.21 27.56
C CYS A 629 12.22 -0.77 26.91
N ILE A 630 12.76 -0.45 25.73
CA ILE A 630 13.78 -1.25 25.06
C ILE A 630 15.13 -1.16 25.80
N GLN A 631 15.58 0.06 26.12
CA GLN A 631 16.85 0.28 26.84
C GLN A 631 16.89 -0.42 28.21
N TYR A 632 15.75 -0.48 28.91
CA TYR A 632 15.62 -1.13 30.20
C TYR A 632 15.17 -2.60 30.13
N GLY A 633 14.98 -3.17 28.93
CA GLY A 633 14.57 -4.57 28.75
C GLY A 633 13.18 -4.90 29.31
N ARG A 634 12.24 -3.95 29.26
CA ARG A 634 10.90 -4.01 29.88
C ARG A 634 9.75 -3.85 28.89
N LEU A 635 9.98 -4.03 27.58
CA LEU A 635 8.93 -3.83 26.57
C LEU A 635 7.78 -4.86 26.74
N PRO A 636 6.54 -4.43 26.99
CA PRO A 636 5.40 -5.35 27.10
C PRO A 636 5.15 -6.11 25.80
N SER A 637 4.70 -7.35 25.89
CA SER A 637 4.27 -8.14 24.73
C SER A 637 2.81 -7.82 24.37
N GLY A 638 2.55 -7.34 23.15
CA GLY A 638 1.19 -7.08 22.64
C GLY A 638 1.03 -5.74 21.94
N SER A 639 -0.22 -5.34 21.68
CA SER A 639 -0.53 -3.97 21.22
C SER A 639 -0.17 -2.98 22.32
N LEU A 640 0.78 -2.08 22.04
CA LEU A 640 1.38 -1.19 23.03
C LEU A 640 0.62 0.12 23.15
N GLU A 641 -0.22 0.25 24.17
CA GLU A 641 -0.79 1.53 24.56
C GLU A 641 0.21 2.36 25.40
N LYS A 642 0.00 3.68 25.46
CA LYS A 642 0.85 4.58 26.28
C LYS A 642 0.83 4.17 27.76
N SER A 643 -0.31 3.69 28.24
CA SER A 643 -0.53 3.16 29.59
C SER A 643 0.37 1.96 29.90
N ASP A 644 0.51 1.01 28.97
CA ASP A 644 1.34 -0.20 29.16
C ASP A 644 2.82 0.14 29.28
N LEU A 645 3.30 1.06 28.43
CA LEU A 645 4.68 1.53 28.45
C LEU A 645 5.00 2.30 29.73
N LYS A 646 4.07 3.14 30.21
CA LYS A 646 4.21 3.81 31.51
C LYS A 646 4.26 2.81 32.65
N LYS A 647 3.36 1.83 32.65
CA LYS A 647 3.31 0.79 33.69
C LYS A 647 4.59 -0.04 33.73
N ALA A 648 5.19 -0.32 32.58
CA ALA A 648 6.48 -1.01 32.48
C ALA A 648 7.67 -0.20 33.03
N LEU A 649 7.64 1.13 32.88
CA LEU A 649 8.70 2.04 33.33
C LEU A 649 8.50 2.59 34.75
N ALA A 650 7.28 2.57 35.29
CA ALA A 650 6.96 3.08 36.62
C ALA A 650 7.86 2.53 37.75
N PRO A 651 8.27 1.24 37.77
CA PRO A 651 9.18 0.72 38.79
C PRO A 651 10.61 1.30 38.72
N LEU A 652 10.98 1.89 37.60
CA LEU A 652 12.30 2.49 37.35
C LEU A 652 12.28 4.01 37.57
N ALA A 653 11.11 4.61 37.72
CA ALA A 653 10.98 6.02 38.00
C ALA A 653 11.47 6.32 39.42
N LYS A 654 12.32 7.35 39.56
CA LYS A 654 12.76 7.80 40.88
C LYS A 654 11.55 8.30 41.65
N VAL A 655 11.38 7.80 42.88
CA VAL A 655 10.42 8.36 43.84
C VAL A 655 10.86 9.80 44.08
N ALA A 656 10.00 10.76 43.73
CA ALA A 656 10.28 12.17 43.94
C ALA A 656 10.53 12.39 45.44
N GLN A 657 11.76 12.77 45.81
CA GLN A 657 11.99 13.31 47.15
C GLN A 657 11.17 14.60 47.27
N PRO A 658 10.47 14.81 48.39
CA PRO A 658 9.79 16.07 48.64
C PRO A 658 10.84 17.20 48.57
N PRO A 659 10.64 18.22 47.73
CA PRO A 659 11.66 19.22 47.49
C PRO A 659 11.92 20.04 48.76
N PRO A 660 13.19 20.35 49.09
CA PRO A 660 13.49 21.44 50.01
C PRO A 660 12.95 22.73 49.38
N ALA A 661 12.25 23.53 50.20
CA ALA A 661 11.63 24.78 49.79
C ALA A 661 12.64 25.71 49.12
N SER A 662 12.63 25.76 47.79
CA SER A 662 13.31 26.78 47.00
C SER A 662 12.41 27.20 45.84
N SER A 663 12.30 28.51 45.69
CA SER A 663 11.42 29.23 44.77
C SER A 663 11.82 29.01 43.31
N VAL A 664 11.06 28.17 42.60
CA VAL A 664 11.08 28.16 41.14
C VAL A 664 10.32 29.39 40.64
N PRO A 665 10.90 30.26 39.81
CA PRO A 665 10.19 31.40 39.25
C PRO A 665 9.09 30.86 38.32
N LYS A 666 7.82 31.03 38.72
CA LYS A 666 6.67 30.78 37.85
C LYS A 666 6.87 31.64 36.60
N LYS A 667 7.06 31.00 35.44
CA LYS A 667 7.08 31.68 34.14
C LYS A 667 5.73 32.38 34.00
N VAL A 668 5.73 33.70 34.19
CA VAL A 668 4.54 34.53 34.04
C VAL A 668 4.09 34.41 32.60
N LEU A 669 2.90 33.85 32.37
CA LEU A 669 2.32 33.78 31.04
C LEU A 669 2.04 35.23 30.57
N PRO A 670 2.36 35.57 29.32
CA PRO A 670 2.12 36.91 28.80
C PRO A 670 0.62 37.23 28.81
N SER A 671 0.26 38.34 29.44
CA SER A 671 -1.08 38.93 29.42
C SER A 671 -1.24 39.87 28.23
N PHE A 672 -2.44 39.93 27.67
CA PHE A 672 -2.81 40.85 26.58
C PHE A 672 -4.24 41.36 26.76
N THR A 673 -4.57 42.52 26.20
CA THR A 673 -5.95 43.04 26.16
C THR A 673 -6.73 42.51 24.96
N LEU A 674 -8.05 42.71 24.95
CA LEU A 674 -8.90 42.32 23.81
C LEU A 674 -8.54 43.09 22.53
N GLU A 675 -8.15 44.36 22.67
CA GLU A 675 -7.76 45.25 21.56
C GLU A 675 -6.40 44.83 20.97
N GLU A 676 -5.47 44.40 21.82
CA GLU A 676 -4.19 43.84 21.38
C GLU A 676 -4.37 42.53 20.59
N LEU A 677 -5.31 41.67 21.00
CA LEU A 677 -5.63 40.45 20.23
C LEU A 677 -6.14 40.78 18.82
N GLN A 678 -6.96 41.82 18.68
CA GLN A 678 -7.51 42.23 17.39
C GLN A 678 -6.46 42.80 16.44
N THR A 679 -5.37 43.37 16.95
CA THR A 679 -4.29 44.00 16.16
C THR A 679 -3.04 43.14 16.03
N MET A 680 -2.87 42.09 16.84
CA MET A 680 -1.69 41.22 16.84
C MET A 680 -1.47 40.46 15.53
N PRO A 681 -0.26 40.40 14.94
CA PRO A 681 0.03 39.57 13.78
C PRO A 681 -0.30 38.08 14.00
N ILE A 682 -0.71 37.37 12.94
CA ILE A 682 -1.10 35.94 13.03
C ILE A 682 0.01 35.07 13.64
N SER A 683 1.29 35.39 13.41
CA SER A 683 2.43 34.69 14.02
C SER A 683 2.47 34.79 15.55
N LYS A 684 2.14 35.96 16.11
CA LYS A 684 2.06 36.16 17.57
C LYS A 684 0.84 35.44 18.15
N LEU A 685 -0.31 35.49 17.48
CA LEU A 685 -1.51 34.76 17.89
C LEU A 685 -1.26 33.24 17.94
N LYS A 686 -0.58 32.66 16.93
CA LYS A 686 -0.19 31.24 16.94
C LYS A 686 0.75 30.91 18.11
N ASN A 687 1.73 31.77 18.40
CA ASN A 687 2.63 31.57 19.54
C ASN A 687 1.91 31.61 20.88
N HIS A 688 0.95 32.53 21.07
CA HIS A 688 0.13 32.54 22.28
C HIS A 688 -0.77 31.30 22.37
N CYS A 689 -1.43 30.87 21.28
CA CYS A 689 -2.21 29.63 21.28
C CYS A 689 -1.36 28.39 21.65
N LEU A 690 -0.09 28.35 21.24
CA LEU A 690 0.86 27.29 21.66
C LEU A 690 1.20 27.39 23.14
N GLN A 691 1.48 28.59 23.66
CA GLN A 691 1.80 28.81 25.08
C GLN A 691 0.63 28.46 26.01
N TYR A 692 -0.62 28.68 25.56
CA TYR A 692 -1.83 28.31 26.29
C TYR A 692 -2.32 26.87 26.00
N GLY A 693 -1.66 26.13 25.10
CA GLY A 693 -2.00 24.74 24.78
C GLY A 693 -3.34 24.56 24.05
N ARG A 694 -3.74 25.52 23.21
CA ARG A 694 -5.07 25.57 22.57
C ARG A 694 -4.99 25.72 21.03
N MET A 695 -3.98 25.15 20.37
CA MET A 695 -3.87 25.26 18.91
C MET A 695 -4.98 24.42 18.21
N PRO A 696 -5.78 25.00 17.30
CA PRO A 696 -6.78 24.25 16.55
C PRO A 696 -6.12 23.39 15.46
N HIS A 697 -6.78 22.29 15.09
CA HIS A 697 -6.34 21.41 14.01
C HIS A 697 -6.93 21.89 12.67
N GLY A 698 -6.10 21.96 11.63
CA GLY A 698 -6.51 22.33 10.26
C GLY A 698 -6.03 23.73 9.81
N PRO A 699 -6.46 24.21 8.64
CA PRO A 699 -6.22 25.59 8.23
C PRO A 699 -6.92 26.53 9.21
N VAL A 700 -6.17 27.46 9.79
CA VAL A 700 -6.65 28.34 10.87
C VAL A 700 -6.73 29.78 10.38
N GLU A 701 -7.90 30.39 10.51
CA GLU A 701 -8.08 31.81 10.23
C GLU A 701 -7.72 32.67 11.44
N ARG A 702 -7.49 33.97 11.21
CA ARG A 702 -7.14 34.93 12.28
C ARG A 702 -8.23 34.99 13.36
N THR A 703 -9.48 34.97 12.95
CA THR A 703 -10.69 35.00 13.79
C THR A 703 -10.72 33.83 14.77
N ASP A 704 -10.35 32.62 14.32
CA ASP A 704 -10.30 31.42 15.17
C ASP A 704 -9.28 31.57 16.30
N LEU A 705 -8.07 32.06 15.97
CA LEU A 705 -7.01 32.29 16.95
C LEU A 705 -7.39 33.38 17.97
N VAL A 706 -8.05 34.45 17.52
CA VAL A 706 -8.53 35.53 18.41
C VAL A 706 -9.62 35.02 19.35
N ASN A 707 -10.60 34.25 18.84
CA ASN A 707 -11.67 33.68 19.65
C ASN A 707 -11.15 32.69 20.71
N LEU A 708 -10.12 31.91 20.37
CA LEU A 708 -9.45 30.99 21.27
C LEU A 708 -8.70 31.69 22.41
N LEU A 709 -8.11 32.86 22.14
CA LEU A 709 -7.33 33.63 23.12
C LEU A 709 -8.17 34.62 23.93
N LYS A 710 -9.38 34.96 23.46
CA LYS A 710 -10.31 35.90 24.09
C LYS A 710 -10.57 35.63 25.59
N PRO A 711 -10.71 34.37 26.07
CA PRO A 711 -10.89 34.10 27.50
C PRO A 711 -9.67 34.42 28.38
N PHE A 712 -8.48 34.56 27.78
CA PHE A 712 -7.22 34.84 28.48
C PHE A 712 -6.85 36.32 28.47
N ALA A 713 -7.65 37.17 27.81
CA ALA A 713 -7.40 38.60 27.75
C ALA A 713 -7.74 39.29 29.08
N THR A 714 -6.82 40.12 29.58
CA THR A 714 -7.03 40.92 30.79
C THR A 714 -8.16 41.92 30.55
N GLY A 715 -9.22 41.84 31.36
CA GLY A 715 -10.42 42.68 31.25
C GLY A 715 -11.72 41.93 30.93
N ALA A 716 -11.66 40.63 30.62
CA ALA A 716 -12.86 39.80 30.42
C ALA A 716 -13.56 39.44 31.75
N ARG A 717 -14.11 40.42 32.48
CA ARG A 717 -15.00 40.16 33.62
C ARG A 717 -16.42 39.89 33.12
N SER A 718 -16.93 38.73 33.51
CA SER A 718 -18.28 38.24 33.29
C SER A 718 -19.32 39.17 33.92
N THR A 719 -20.12 39.84 33.10
CA THR A 719 -21.39 40.47 33.51
C THR A 719 -22.49 39.41 33.48
N LEU A 720 -22.70 38.75 34.61
CA LEU A 720 -23.95 38.04 34.93
C LEU A 720 -24.83 39.00 35.72
N THR A 721 -25.88 39.55 35.10
CA THR A 721 -26.92 40.32 35.80
C THR A 721 -28.30 40.03 35.21
N THR A 722 -29.14 39.42 36.05
CA THR A 722 -30.60 39.58 36.21
C THR A 722 -31.53 39.48 34.99
N ALA A 723 -32.39 38.45 35.05
CA ALA A 723 -33.66 38.37 34.34
C ALA A 723 -34.71 39.35 34.92
N PRO A 724 -35.69 39.77 34.09
CA PRO A 724 -37.04 40.05 34.57
C PRO A 724 -38.10 39.19 33.86
N ALA A 725 -39.14 38.87 34.62
CA ALA A 725 -40.32 38.12 34.23
C ALA A 725 -41.31 38.97 33.42
N THR A 726 -41.99 38.37 32.42
CA THR A 726 -43.42 38.60 32.13
C THR A 726 -43.97 37.59 31.09
N LEU A 727 -45.06 36.90 31.48
CA LEU A 727 -46.12 36.32 30.63
C LEU A 727 -47.14 37.45 30.27
N PRO A 728 -48.14 37.32 29.35
CA PRO A 728 -48.83 36.08 28.95
C PRO A 728 -49.25 35.95 27.46
N GLY A 729 -49.73 34.76 27.07
CA GLY A 729 -50.47 34.52 25.82
C GLY A 729 -50.93 33.07 25.70
N ALA A 730 -52.23 32.87 25.52
CA ALA A 730 -53.00 31.66 25.81
C ALA A 730 -53.50 30.90 24.54
N VAL A 731 -53.51 29.56 24.61
CA VAL A 731 -54.53 28.59 24.09
C VAL A 731 -54.55 28.31 22.54
N PRO A 732 -55.04 27.16 22.00
CA PRO A 732 -55.41 25.83 22.57
C PRO A 732 -54.70 24.59 21.94
N ALA A 733 -54.93 23.45 22.59
CA ALA A 733 -54.64 22.07 22.18
C ALA A 733 -55.32 21.60 20.86
N PRO A 734 -55.02 20.37 20.37
CA PRO A 734 -55.92 19.27 20.76
C PRO A 734 -55.30 17.88 20.97
N ALA A 735 -56.01 17.13 21.82
CA ALA A 735 -56.39 15.71 21.76
C ALA A 735 -55.32 14.60 21.82
N SER A 736 -55.33 13.97 22.99
CA SER A 736 -54.87 12.62 23.32
C SER A 736 -55.58 11.50 22.52
N THR A 737 -54.83 10.43 22.23
CA THR A 737 -55.37 9.07 22.21
C THR A 737 -54.44 8.16 23.01
N ALA A 738 -55.00 7.56 24.05
CA ALA A 738 -54.37 6.55 24.89
C ALA A 738 -54.74 5.16 24.37
N ALA A 739 -53.79 4.22 24.37
CA ALA A 739 -54.10 2.79 24.33
C ALA A 739 -52.99 1.96 25.02
N SER A 740 -53.37 1.41 26.17
CA SER A 740 -53.12 0.05 26.67
C SER A 740 -51.67 -0.47 26.77
N THR A 741 -51.15 -0.43 28.00
CA THR A 741 -50.04 -1.25 28.50
C THR A 741 -50.57 -2.58 29.06
N ALA A 742 -50.04 -3.69 28.56
CA ALA A 742 -50.08 -5.00 29.22
C ALA A 742 -48.65 -5.39 29.66
N PRO A 743 -48.45 -6.09 30.79
CA PRO A 743 -47.12 -6.30 31.36
C PRO A 743 -46.42 -7.50 30.70
N ALA A 744 -45.30 -7.25 30.04
CA ALA A 744 -44.39 -8.30 29.58
C ALA A 744 -43.48 -8.74 30.74
N ALA A 745 -43.35 -10.05 30.91
CA ALA A 745 -42.51 -10.71 31.88
C ALA A 745 -41.06 -10.23 31.83
N LYS A 746 -40.42 -10.09 33.00
CA LYS A 746 -38.97 -9.85 33.14
C LYS A 746 -38.20 -10.99 32.47
N PRO A 747 -37.37 -10.74 31.44
CA PRO A 747 -36.27 -11.62 31.14
C PRO A 747 -35.15 -11.32 32.14
N GLU A 748 -34.68 -12.33 32.85
CA GLU A 748 -33.39 -12.30 33.53
C GLU A 748 -32.32 -12.01 32.47
N GLY A 749 -31.80 -10.78 32.45
CA GLY A 749 -30.93 -10.28 31.39
C GLY A 749 -29.51 -10.06 31.89
N ASP A 750 -28.55 -10.61 31.13
CA ASP A 750 -27.13 -10.24 31.11
C ASP A 750 -26.97 -8.72 30.83
N GLY A 751 -27.25 -7.88 31.81
CA GLY A 751 -27.03 -6.44 31.73
C GLY A 751 -25.56 -6.11 31.93
N PHE A 752 -25.02 -5.20 31.12
CA PHE A 752 -23.68 -4.63 31.30
C PHE A 752 -23.81 -3.12 31.51
N SER A 753 -22.98 -2.56 32.38
CA SER A 753 -22.95 -1.13 32.66
C SER A 753 -22.25 -0.33 31.56
N LEU A 754 -22.53 0.97 31.51
CA LEU A 754 -21.85 1.93 30.62
C LEU A 754 -20.31 1.94 30.80
N GLU A 755 -19.81 1.63 32.00
CA GLU A 755 -18.37 1.55 32.26
C GLU A 755 -17.75 0.23 31.78
N GLU A 756 -18.49 -0.88 31.88
CA GLU A 756 -18.08 -2.15 31.27
C GLU A 756 -17.98 -2.02 29.75
N LEU A 757 -18.92 -1.30 29.13
CA LEU A 757 -18.89 -1.04 27.69
C LEU A 757 -17.59 -0.36 27.22
N LYS A 758 -17.04 0.57 28.02
CA LYS A 758 -15.79 1.28 27.73
C LYS A 758 -14.57 0.36 27.78
N THR A 759 -14.59 -0.60 28.70
CA THR A 759 -13.49 -1.55 28.95
C THR A 759 -13.58 -2.82 28.10
N MET A 760 -14.74 -3.14 27.53
CA MET A 760 -14.93 -4.31 26.66
C MET A 760 -13.97 -4.29 25.46
N SER A 761 -13.45 -5.47 25.13
CA SER A 761 -12.64 -5.67 23.92
C SER A 761 -13.49 -5.55 22.66
N MET A 762 -12.86 -5.23 21.52
CA MET A 762 -13.57 -5.11 20.24
C MET A 762 -14.31 -6.41 19.86
N LYS A 763 -13.79 -7.58 20.24
CA LYS A 763 -14.45 -8.87 20.03
C LYS A 763 -15.75 -8.98 20.83
N MET A 764 -15.74 -8.64 22.12
CA MET A 764 -16.96 -8.66 22.95
C MET A 764 -18.00 -7.67 22.43
N LEU A 765 -17.59 -6.45 22.08
CA LEU A 765 -18.48 -5.44 21.53
C LEU A 765 -19.16 -5.92 20.23
N LYS A 766 -18.43 -6.56 19.31
CA LYS A 766 -19.03 -7.17 18.10
C LYS A 766 -20.02 -8.29 18.46
N THR A 767 -19.68 -9.15 19.41
CA THR A 767 -20.57 -10.23 19.86
C THR A 767 -21.87 -9.68 20.46
N PHE A 768 -21.80 -8.64 21.29
CA PHE A 768 -22.99 -7.99 21.83
C PHE A 768 -23.80 -7.27 20.75
N CYS A 769 -23.17 -6.53 19.84
CA CYS A 769 -23.88 -5.87 18.73
C CYS A 769 -24.63 -6.88 17.84
N LEU A 770 -24.02 -8.04 17.55
CA LEU A 770 -24.67 -9.14 16.81
C LEU A 770 -25.83 -9.74 17.61
N ARG A 771 -25.65 -9.98 18.91
CA ARG A 771 -26.69 -10.55 19.79
C ARG A 771 -27.92 -9.65 19.89
N HIS A 772 -27.72 -8.34 19.97
CA HIS A 772 -28.77 -7.34 20.08
C HIS A 772 -29.27 -6.80 18.72
N LYS A 773 -28.74 -7.34 17.60
CA LYS A 773 -29.10 -6.92 16.22
C LYS A 773 -28.92 -5.42 15.96
N VAL A 774 -27.86 -4.83 16.52
CA VAL A 774 -27.52 -3.39 16.38
C VAL A 774 -26.14 -3.19 15.76
N MET A 775 -25.70 -4.13 14.92
CA MET A 775 -24.40 -4.03 14.26
C MET A 775 -24.38 -2.85 13.27
N PRO A 776 -23.45 -1.88 13.43
CA PRO A 776 -23.31 -0.78 12.48
C PRO A 776 -22.93 -1.31 11.09
N HIS A 777 -23.43 -0.67 10.03
CA HIS A 777 -23.05 -1.00 8.66
C HIS A 777 -21.69 -0.37 8.30
N GLY A 778 -20.85 -1.11 7.57
CA GLY A 778 -19.54 -0.64 7.10
C GLY A 778 -18.36 -1.05 7.99
N PRO A 779 -17.14 -0.53 7.74
CA PRO A 779 -16.01 -0.71 8.64
C PRO A 779 -16.32 -0.06 9.99
N VAL A 780 -16.25 -0.86 11.07
CA VAL A 780 -16.73 -0.45 12.40
C VAL A 780 -15.57 -0.27 13.37
N GLU A 781 -15.46 0.92 13.96
CA GLU A 781 -14.49 1.18 15.04
C GLU A 781 -15.07 0.81 16.42
N LYS A 782 -14.21 0.75 17.44
CA LYS A 782 -14.61 0.40 18.81
C LYS A 782 -15.70 1.35 19.36
N CYS A 783 -15.59 2.64 19.05
CA CYS A 783 -16.50 3.67 19.51
C CYS A 783 -17.90 3.54 18.88
N ASP A 784 -18.01 3.07 17.64
CA ASP A 784 -19.30 2.86 16.96
C ASP A 784 -20.06 1.69 17.57
N LEU A 785 -19.36 0.59 17.89
CA LEU A 785 -19.96 -0.55 18.59
C LEU A 785 -20.40 -0.18 20.01
N GLN A 786 -19.61 0.64 20.71
CA GLN A 786 -19.98 1.17 22.02
C GLN A 786 -21.24 2.06 21.92
N LYS A 787 -21.30 2.97 20.95
CA LYS A 787 -22.50 3.80 20.74
C LYS A 787 -23.74 2.98 20.42
N ALA A 788 -23.61 1.94 19.60
CA ALA A 788 -24.71 1.06 19.24
C ALA A 788 -25.27 0.27 20.44
N LEU A 789 -24.42 -0.05 21.41
CA LEU A 789 -24.79 -0.79 22.62
C LEU A 789 -25.18 0.09 23.81
N GLU A 790 -24.96 1.40 23.73
CA GLU A 790 -25.28 2.36 24.80
C GLU A 790 -26.76 2.30 25.25
N PRO A 791 -27.77 2.12 24.36
CA PRO A 791 -29.16 1.97 24.77
C PRO A 791 -29.48 0.68 25.52
N PHE A 792 -28.63 -0.35 25.42
CA PHE A 792 -28.79 -1.63 26.12
C PHE A 792 -28.01 -1.66 27.45
N ALA A 793 -27.06 -0.75 27.61
CA ALA A 793 -26.32 -0.54 28.85
C ALA A 793 -27.02 0.42 29.84
N ARG A 794 -28.04 1.15 29.36
CA ARG A 794 -28.93 2.01 30.15
C ARG A 794 -30.20 1.25 30.48
#